data_AF-A0A4Q8LMA8-F1
#
_entry.id   AF-A0A4Q8LMA8-F1
#
_cell.length_a   1.000
_cell.length_b   1.000
_cell.length_c   1.000
_cell.angle_alpha   90.00
_cell.angle_beta   90.00
_cell.angle_gamma   90.00
#
_symmetry.space_group_name_H-M   'P 1'
#
loop_
_entity.id
_entity.type
_entity.pdbx_description
1 polymer ?
#
loop_
_entity_poly.entity_id
_entity_poly.type
_entity_poly.pdbx_seq_one_letter_code
_entity_poly.pdbx_strand_id
1 'polypeptide(L)'
;MPQHLAELSDAVDLILQRVPGPLRVAAPLGIGKPHRLLNALYDRIERDPSRPLLLLTALSLDPPAPKGDGLEARFFKPFGARHFGEDFPRLRYVQALKADALPAHIQVEEFYMQSGALLHSRQMQRRYVSLNYTHAADGVAQRAPNVIVQKVARDPQARPGDSVRLSLSCNNDTTQDTLEAIARRGLPRPLLVAEVDPQLPWIGGTASVAETFFDVVIDPPGPYPALFALPRQPVSDTDYAIGLYASTLVRDGGTLQIGIGTLADALSHALVLRHTDNAAYRRVLHALDPELVHHPAVIESGGMAPFQVGLYGCSEMLNEGFRLLVQRGVIKRRVLDDAALMQRLADGSADTQDHARLQAEGEYLHGAFYLGSPEFYDWLRNLDHDQRRAIGMLRISQINQLYGGHEALERLQRVQARFFNSCMMATALGAAVSDGLDDGRVVSGVGGQHDFVSMAHALHDARSVLMLRAVRGEGERVESNLRWNYGHTTIARHLRDVFVDEYGIADLRAQSDEDCIIAMAGIADARFAAPLLEQAKAAGKLRRDFAAPAHWQRNTPQHLAQALAPFRGDGTLPDYPLGSDFTDTEQRLVRALTWLKAGTGTRGGKLRTVARAVFSRTPVDAIALRRMDLEAPRGIGEHLMARLVRLALAQTA
;
A
#
# COMPACT_ATOMS: atom_id res chain seq x y z
N MET A 1 17.27 29.72 -17.45
CA MET A 1 17.37 29.52 -15.99
C MET A 1 15.96 29.51 -15.41
N PRO A 2 15.68 28.67 -14.41
CA PRO A 2 14.38 28.64 -13.75
C PRO A 2 14.07 29.97 -13.07
N GLN A 3 12.80 30.33 -13.00
CA GLN A 3 12.35 31.47 -12.21
C GLN A 3 12.11 31.03 -10.76
N HIS A 4 12.72 31.74 -9.81
CA HIS A 4 12.60 31.44 -8.38
C HIS A 4 11.53 32.31 -7.73
N LEU A 5 10.66 31.70 -6.94
CA LEU A 5 9.59 32.37 -6.22
C LEU A 5 9.53 31.86 -4.77
N ALA A 6 9.22 32.74 -3.83
CA ALA A 6 8.97 32.36 -2.43
C ALA A 6 7.46 32.20 -2.17
N GLU A 7 6.64 33.05 -2.77
CA GLU A 7 5.20 33.09 -2.50
C GLU A 7 4.40 32.25 -3.49
N LEU A 8 3.43 31.49 -2.96
CA LEU A 8 2.53 30.66 -3.77
C LEU A 8 1.59 31.50 -4.64
N SER A 9 1.21 32.70 -4.18
CA SER A 9 0.40 33.64 -4.97
C SER A 9 1.10 34.04 -6.26
N ASP A 10 2.39 34.37 -6.16
CA ASP A 10 3.21 34.81 -7.29
C ASP A 10 3.39 33.67 -8.29
N ALA A 11 3.52 32.44 -7.78
CA ALA A 11 3.58 31.25 -8.61
C ALA A 11 2.26 31.03 -9.38
N VAL A 12 1.11 31.17 -8.72
CA VAL A 12 -0.20 31.08 -9.38
C VAL A 12 -0.35 32.18 -10.44
N ASP A 13 0.00 33.42 -10.13
CA ASP A 13 -0.08 34.52 -11.09
C ASP A 13 0.81 34.28 -12.31
N LEU A 14 2.04 33.80 -12.10
CA LEU A 14 2.95 33.44 -13.19
C LEU A 14 2.42 32.28 -14.05
N ILE A 15 1.84 31.24 -13.42
CA ILE A 15 1.23 30.12 -14.14
C ILE A 15 0.08 30.61 -15.03
N LEU A 16 -0.82 31.44 -14.48
CA LEU A 16 -1.97 31.96 -15.24
C LEU A 16 -1.56 32.93 -16.34
N GLN A 17 -0.45 33.66 -16.16
CA GLN A 17 0.14 34.52 -17.17
C GLN A 17 0.77 33.73 -18.32
N ARG A 18 1.54 32.67 -18.02
CA ARG A 18 2.26 31.86 -19.02
C ARG A 18 1.35 30.91 -19.78
N VAL A 19 0.22 30.53 -19.22
CA VAL A 19 -0.77 29.65 -19.86
C VAL A 19 -2.06 30.45 -20.07
N PRO A 20 -2.20 31.20 -21.18
CA PRO A 20 -3.44 31.90 -21.48
C PRO A 20 -4.54 30.87 -21.84
N GLY A 21 -5.69 30.95 -21.15
CA GLY A 21 -6.86 30.09 -21.42
C GLY A 21 -7.04 28.91 -20.45
N PRO A 22 -7.67 27.80 -20.92
CA PRO A 22 -7.95 26.63 -20.09
C PRO A 22 -6.70 26.01 -19.48
N LEU A 23 -6.80 25.68 -18.20
CA LEU A 23 -5.71 25.10 -17.44
C LEU A 23 -5.86 23.58 -17.37
N ARG A 24 -4.82 22.85 -17.79
CA ARG A 24 -4.77 21.38 -17.74
C ARG A 24 -3.52 21.01 -16.97
N VAL A 25 -3.72 20.75 -15.68
CA VAL A 25 -2.64 20.49 -14.72
C VAL A 25 -2.52 19.00 -14.51
N ALA A 26 -1.31 18.45 -14.68
CA ALA A 26 -0.99 17.13 -14.16
C ALA A 26 -0.22 17.26 -12.83
N ALA A 27 -0.53 16.38 -11.89
CA ALA A 27 0.16 16.27 -10.62
C ALA A 27 0.50 14.79 -10.34
N PRO A 28 1.64 14.51 -9.69
CA PRO A 28 2.04 13.16 -9.34
C PRO A 28 1.11 12.56 -8.28
N LEU A 29 1.17 11.23 -8.16
CA LEU A 29 0.43 10.51 -7.13
C LEU A 29 1.06 10.68 -5.73
N GLY A 30 0.29 10.46 -4.68
CA GLY A 30 0.83 10.38 -3.32
C GLY A 30 1.52 11.66 -2.83
N ILE A 31 2.65 11.50 -2.14
CA ILE A 31 3.35 12.59 -1.42
C ILE A 31 4.20 13.50 -2.32
N GLY A 32 4.47 13.11 -3.57
CA GLY A 32 5.07 14.00 -4.57
C GLY A 32 4.14 15.16 -4.98
N LYS A 33 2.89 15.15 -4.53
CA LYS A 33 1.89 16.16 -4.88
C LYS A 33 2.09 17.46 -4.07
N PRO A 34 2.23 18.63 -4.71
CA PRO A 34 2.37 19.91 -4.00
C PRO A 34 1.01 20.43 -3.55
N HIS A 35 0.55 19.99 -2.36
CA HIS A 35 -0.78 20.33 -1.84
C HIS A 35 -1.02 21.84 -1.69
N ARG A 36 0.00 22.60 -1.25
CA ARG A 36 -0.12 24.03 -1.02
C ARG A 36 -0.32 24.79 -2.34
N LEU A 37 0.51 24.52 -3.35
CA LEU A 37 0.34 25.08 -4.69
C LEU A 37 -1.00 24.69 -5.33
N LEU A 38 -1.40 23.42 -5.26
CA LEU A 38 -2.68 22.97 -5.81
C LEU A 38 -3.89 23.65 -5.15
N ASN A 39 -3.83 23.87 -3.83
CA ASN A 39 -4.86 24.61 -3.11
C ASN A 39 -4.90 26.09 -3.53
N ALA A 40 -3.75 26.74 -3.65
CA ALA A 40 -3.68 28.13 -4.10
C ALA A 40 -4.24 28.30 -5.53
N LEU A 41 -3.94 27.34 -6.41
CA LEU A 41 -4.47 27.31 -7.76
C LEU A 41 -5.98 27.05 -7.77
N TYR A 42 -6.45 26.05 -7.03
CA TYR A 42 -7.88 25.74 -6.90
C TYR A 42 -8.66 26.95 -6.39
N ASP A 43 -8.19 27.62 -5.33
CA ASP A 43 -8.84 28.79 -4.75
C ASP A 43 -8.96 29.94 -5.76
N ARG A 44 -7.94 30.15 -6.60
CA ARG A 44 -8.00 31.18 -7.65
C ARG A 44 -9.01 30.82 -8.72
N ILE A 45 -9.00 29.58 -9.21
CA ILE A 45 -9.86 29.14 -10.30
C ILE A 45 -11.32 28.97 -9.86
N GLU A 46 -11.59 28.51 -8.64
CA GLU A 46 -12.96 28.36 -8.12
C GLU A 46 -13.78 29.64 -8.26
N ARG A 47 -13.12 30.81 -8.14
CA ARG A 47 -13.73 32.15 -8.25
C ARG A 47 -13.71 32.73 -9.67
N ASP A 48 -13.12 32.03 -10.63
CA ASP A 48 -12.94 32.50 -12.01
C ASP A 48 -13.37 31.44 -13.04
N PRO A 49 -14.66 31.39 -13.40
CA PRO A 49 -15.16 30.43 -14.39
C PRO A 49 -14.63 30.68 -15.81
N SER A 50 -14.00 31.83 -16.09
CA SER A 50 -13.37 32.09 -17.40
C SER A 50 -12.08 31.28 -17.61
N ARG A 51 -11.55 30.70 -16.52
CA ARG A 51 -10.32 29.91 -16.50
C ARG A 51 -10.63 28.46 -16.09
N PRO A 52 -11.28 27.64 -16.94
CA PRO A 52 -11.62 26.27 -16.58
C PRO A 52 -10.37 25.43 -16.28
N LEU A 53 -10.47 24.54 -15.29
CA LEU A 53 -9.38 23.66 -14.83
C LEU A 53 -9.74 22.19 -15.06
N LEU A 54 -8.83 21.45 -15.67
CA LEU A 54 -8.75 19.99 -15.62
C LEU A 54 -7.52 19.59 -14.81
N LEU A 55 -7.72 18.87 -13.70
CA LEU A 55 -6.67 18.28 -12.89
C LEU A 55 -6.57 16.78 -13.18
N LEU A 56 -5.39 16.31 -13.58
CA LEU A 56 -5.06 14.93 -13.88
C LEU A 56 -4.12 14.41 -12.79
N THR A 57 -4.51 13.40 -12.03
CA THR A 57 -3.71 12.93 -10.90
C THR A 57 -4.03 11.49 -10.52
N ALA A 58 -3.41 11.01 -9.44
CA ALA A 58 -3.83 9.83 -8.70
C ALA A 58 -3.51 10.00 -7.21
N LEU A 59 -4.05 9.09 -6.42
CA LEU A 59 -3.85 8.89 -4.98
C LEU A 59 -3.76 10.22 -4.24
N SER A 60 -4.85 10.98 -4.25
CA SER A 60 -4.96 12.22 -3.49
C SER A 60 -5.12 11.92 -2.01
N LEU A 61 -4.01 11.98 -1.27
CA LEU A 61 -3.93 11.60 0.14
C LEU A 61 -4.64 12.63 1.01
N ASP A 62 -5.60 12.16 1.80
CA ASP A 62 -6.32 13.00 2.76
C ASP A 62 -6.42 12.29 4.12
N PRO A 63 -5.97 12.94 5.22
CA PRO A 63 -6.05 12.35 6.55
C PRO A 63 -7.49 11.99 6.91
N PRO A 64 -7.73 10.93 7.70
CA PRO A 64 -9.07 10.64 8.18
C PRO A 64 -9.62 11.85 8.95
N ALA A 65 -10.93 12.06 8.86
CA ALA A 65 -11.64 13.03 9.69
C ALA A 65 -12.57 12.26 10.64
N PRO A 66 -12.47 12.46 11.96
CA PRO A 66 -13.35 11.78 12.90
C PRO A 66 -14.79 12.26 12.70
N LYS A 67 -15.76 11.34 12.79
CA LYS A 67 -17.19 11.68 12.75
C LYS A 67 -17.70 11.89 14.18
N GLY A 68 -18.41 12.99 14.40
CA GLY A 68 -19.05 13.29 15.68
C GLY A 68 -18.06 13.56 16.84
N ASP A 69 -18.54 13.34 18.06
CA ASP A 69 -17.86 13.64 19.34
C ASP A 69 -17.73 12.42 20.26
N GLY A 70 -17.98 11.22 19.73
CA GLY A 70 -17.89 9.95 20.46
C GLY A 70 -16.46 9.50 20.77
N LEU A 71 -16.34 8.28 21.32
CA LEU A 71 -15.05 7.71 21.74
C LEU A 71 -14.02 7.64 20.60
N GLU A 72 -14.42 7.25 19.39
CA GLU A 72 -13.51 7.22 18.24
C GLU A 72 -12.95 8.62 17.90
N ALA A 73 -13.77 9.66 17.98
CA ALA A 73 -13.34 11.04 17.75
C ALA A 73 -12.40 11.54 18.85
N ARG A 74 -12.69 11.21 20.11
CA ARG A 74 -11.83 11.56 21.26
C ARG A 74 -10.47 10.87 21.20
N PHE A 75 -10.43 9.63 20.72
CA PHE A 75 -9.17 8.94 20.45
C PHE A 75 -8.40 9.58 19.29
N PHE A 76 -9.07 9.75 18.16
CA PHE A 76 -8.43 10.15 16.91
C PHE A 76 -7.94 11.59 16.90
N LYS A 77 -8.66 12.57 17.48
CA LYS A 77 -8.28 13.99 17.38
C LYS A 77 -6.84 14.28 17.84
N PRO A 78 -6.41 13.89 19.06
CA PRO A 78 -5.04 14.19 19.50
C PRO A 78 -3.99 13.32 18.78
N PHE A 79 -4.35 12.10 18.39
CA PHE A 79 -3.49 11.24 17.58
C PHE A 79 -3.24 11.86 16.20
N GLY A 80 -4.30 12.29 15.53
CA GLY A 80 -4.26 12.90 14.21
C GLY A 80 -3.46 14.20 14.20
N ALA A 81 -3.62 15.06 15.21
CA ALA A 81 -2.81 16.26 15.37
C ALA A 81 -1.31 15.95 15.51
N ARG A 82 -0.95 14.94 16.31
CA ARG A 82 0.44 14.49 16.48
C ARG A 82 1.01 13.83 15.22
N HIS A 83 0.19 13.04 14.51
CA HIS A 83 0.62 12.19 13.41
C HIS A 83 0.68 12.93 12.06
N PHE A 84 -0.28 13.81 11.79
CA PHE A 84 -0.37 14.56 10.53
C PHE A 84 -0.01 16.04 10.66
N GLY A 85 0.15 16.56 11.88
CA GLY A 85 0.24 17.99 12.15
C GLY A 85 -1.15 18.66 12.26
N GLU A 86 -1.22 19.78 12.97
CA GLU A 86 -2.45 20.58 13.09
C GLU A 86 -2.77 21.36 11.78
N ASP A 87 -1.76 21.58 10.96
CA ASP A 87 -1.77 22.43 9.77
C ASP A 87 -1.69 21.64 8.45
N PHE A 88 -1.95 20.32 8.48
CA PHE A 88 -1.89 19.49 7.28
C PHE A 88 -2.72 20.10 6.14
N PRO A 89 -2.11 20.42 4.97
CA PRO A 89 -2.79 21.10 3.88
C PRO A 89 -3.71 20.10 3.15
N ARG A 90 -4.92 19.91 3.66
CA ARG A 90 -5.95 19.11 3.01
C ARG A 90 -6.26 19.69 1.63
N LEU A 91 -6.33 18.82 0.62
CA LEU A 91 -6.63 19.22 -0.75
C LEU A 91 -8.08 19.70 -0.86
N ARG A 92 -8.28 20.95 -1.27
CA ARG A 92 -9.60 21.58 -1.34
C ARG A 92 -10.50 20.92 -2.36
N TYR A 93 -9.96 20.56 -3.53
CA TYR A 93 -10.73 19.81 -4.53
C TYR A 93 -11.18 18.44 -4.02
N VAL A 94 -10.40 17.76 -3.16
CA VAL A 94 -10.80 16.48 -2.54
C VAL A 94 -11.96 16.70 -1.59
N GLN A 95 -11.95 17.78 -0.80
CA GLN A 95 -13.09 18.13 0.07
C GLN A 95 -14.34 18.44 -0.75
N ALA A 96 -14.20 19.18 -1.85
CA ALA A 96 -15.29 19.46 -2.78
C ALA A 96 -15.84 18.17 -3.42
N LEU A 97 -14.98 17.24 -3.85
CA LEU A 97 -15.38 15.94 -4.38
C LEU A 97 -16.14 15.10 -3.34
N LYS A 98 -15.66 15.04 -2.09
CA LYS A 98 -16.34 14.34 -0.98
C LYS A 98 -17.73 14.91 -0.70
N ALA A 99 -17.92 16.22 -0.93
CA ALA A 99 -19.19 16.91 -0.79
C ALA A 99 -20.05 16.90 -2.06
N ASP A 100 -19.59 16.30 -3.18
CA ASP A 100 -20.22 16.42 -4.51
C ASP A 100 -20.46 17.90 -4.92
N ALA A 101 -19.52 18.79 -4.56
CA ALA A 101 -19.63 20.24 -4.69
C ALA A 101 -18.53 20.87 -5.58
N LEU A 102 -17.82 20.08 -6.39
CA LEU A 102 -16.83 20.62 -7.32
C LEU A 102 -17.51 21.54 -8.35
N PRO A 103 -17.02 22.77 -8.60
CA PRO A 103 -17.61 23.69 -9.58
C PRO A 103 -17.64 23.12 -10.99
N ALA A 104 -18.61 23.51 -11.81
CA ALA A 104 -18.79 22.95 -13.16
C ALA A 104 -17.60 23.20 -14.11
N HIS A 105 -16.84 24.28 -13.89
CA HIS A 105 -15.63 24.62 -14.67
C HIS A 105 -14.35 23.98 -14.12
N ILE A 106 -14.44 23.19 -13.04
CA ILE A 106 -13.32 22.41 -12.49
C ILE A 106 -13.64 20.92 -12.66
N GLN A 107 -12.73 20.20 -13.29
CA GLN A 107 -12.79 18.75 -13.47
C GLN A 107 -11.56 18.12 -12.84
N VAL A 108 -11.75 16.99 -12.15
CA VAL A 108 -10.67 16.20 -11.59
C VAL A 108 -10.82 14.78 -12.13
N GLU A 109 -9.76 14.27 -12.75
CA GLU A 109 -9.65 12.89 -13.21
C GLU A 109 -8.57 12.17 -12.39
N GLU A 110 -8.95 11.09 -11.73
CA GLU A 110 -8.03 10.23 -10.99
C GLU A 110 -8.01 8.81 -11.56
N PHE A 111 -6.82 8.25 -11.77
CA PHE A 111 -6.66 6.86 -12.20
C PHE A 111 -6.42 5.88 -11.04
N TYR A 112 -6.27 6.39 -9.82
CA TYR A 112 -6.19 5.60 -8.60
C TYR A 112 -6.64 6.47 -7.43
N MET A 113 -7.56 6.00 -6.58
CA MET A 113 -8.07 6.76 -5.44
C MET A 113 -7.63 6.12 -4.12
N GLN A 114 -7.57 6.92 -3.05
CA GLN A 114 -7.46 6.39 -1.69
C GLN A 114 -8.68 5.51 -1.38
N SER A 115 -8.44 4.25 -0.99
CA SER A 115 -9.47 3.22 -0.87
C SER A 115 -10.69 3.66 -0.06
N GLY A 116 -11.86 3.63 -0.69
CA GLY A 116 -13.16 3.98 -0.11
C GLY A 116 -13.39 5.47 0.14
N ALA A 117 -12.38 6.33 0.00
CA ALA A 117 -12.46 7.75 0.37
C ALA A 117 -13.43 8.54 -0.51
N LEU A 118 -13.59 8.15 -1.78
CA LEU A 118 -14.45 8.79 -2.78
C LEU A 118 -15.55 7.85 -3.32
N LEU A 119 -15.84 6.76 -2.60
CA LEU A 119 -16.84 5.75 -3.00
C LEU A 119 -18.25 6.33 -3.18
N HIS A 120 -18.57 7.40 -2.44
CA HIS A 120 -19.87 8.06 -2.47
C HIS A 120 -19.88 9.38 -3.27
N SER A 121 -18.75 9.78 -3.85
CA SER A 121 -18.67 10.98 -4.68
C SER A 121 -19.15 10.68 -6.10
N ARG A 122 -20.34 11.14 -6.47
CA ARG A 122 -20.87 10.96 -7.83
C ARG A 122 -20.00 11.67 -8.87
N GLN A 123 -19.43 12.82 -8.51
CA GLN A 123 -18.51 13.56 -9.39
C GLN A 123 -17.25 12.74 -9.68
N MET A 124 -16.65 12.11 -8.66
CA MET A 124 -15.46 11.29 -8.86
C MET A 124 -15.79 9.97 -9.58
N GLN A 125 -16.87 9.28 -9.21
CA GLN A 125 -17.25 8.01 -9.85
C GLN A 125 -17.49 8.16 -11.37
N ARG A 126 -17.91 9.35 -11.84
CA ARG A 126 -18.05 9.67 -13.29
C ARG A 126 -16.73 10.00 -13.98
N ARG A 127 -15.68 10.31 -13.22
CA ARG A 127 -14.39 10.85 -13.71
C ARG A 127 -13.20 9.99 -13.31
N TYR A 128 -13.44 8.77 -12.82
CA TYR A 128 -12.40 7.77 -12.68
C TYR A 128 -11.88 7.34 -14.05
N VAL A 129 -10.57 7.27 -14.19
CA VAL A 129 -9.91 6.82 -15.44
C VAL A 129 -9.30 5.46 -15.19
N SER A 130 -9.89 4.41 -15.77
CA SER A 130 -9.37 3.05 -15.61
C SER A 130 -8.07 2.87 -16.40
N LEU A 131 -6.93 2.90 -15.70
CA LEU A 131 -5.60 2.72 -16.28
C LEU A 131 -4.73 1.85 -15.36
N ASN A 132 -3.94 0.97 -15.98
CA ASN A 132 -2.78 0.39 -15.31
C ASN A 132 -1.68 1.45 -15.22
N TYR A 133 -0.78 1.29 -14.26
CA TYR A 133 0.31 2.24 -14.05
C TYR A 133 1.26 2.35 -15.25
N THR A 134 1.53 1.24 -15.92
CA THR A 134 2.30 1.22 -17.18
C THR A 134 1.70 2.13 -18.27
N HIS A 135 0.39 2.40 -18.24
CA HIS A 135 -0.29 3.28 -19.20
C HIS A 135 -0.64 4.67 -18.65
N ALA A 136 -0.33 4.95 -17.38
CA ALA A 136 -0.73 6.19 -16.72
C ALA A 136 -0.13 7.42 -17.44
N ALA A 137 1.16 7.39 -17.76
CA ALA A 137 1.85 8.47 -18.45
C ALA A 137 1.25 8.80 -19.83
N ASP A 138 1.01 7.78 -20.65
CA ASP A 138 0.35 7.96 -21.96
C ASP A 138 -1.09 8.44 -21.81
N GLY A 139 -1.81 7.95 -20.78
CA GLY A 139 -3.15 8.39 -20.43
C GLY A 139 -3.19 9.88 -20.08
N VAL A 140 -2.28 10.34 -19.21
CA VAL A 140 -2.14 11.77 -18.87
C VAL A 140 -1.76 12.59 -20.09
N ALA A 141 -0.79 12.14 -20.90
CA ALA A 141 -0.35 12.85 -22.10
C ALA A 141 -1.47 13.03 -23.14
N GLN A 142 -2.42 12.08 -23.27
CA GLN A 142 -3.60 12.22 -24.15
C GLN A 142 -4.48 13.43 -23.80
N ARG A 143 -4.51 13.85 -22.53
CA ARG A 143 -5.27 15.03 -22.09
C ARG A 143 -4.48 16.33 -22.33
N ALA A 144 -3.25 16.22 -22.85
CA ALA A 144 -2.38 17.31 -23.22
C ALA A 144 -2.25 18.37 -22.10
N PRO A 145 -1.74 17.98 -20.91
CA PRO A 145 -1.52 18.94 -19.84
C PRO A 145 -0.58 20.06 -20.33
N ASN A 146 -0.89 21.29 -19.95
CA ASN A 146 -0.07 22.46 -20.25
C ASN A 146 0.72 22.94 -19.02
N VAL A 147 0.46 22.36 -17.85
CA VAL A 147 1.25 22.56 -16.62
C VAL A 147 1.46 21.19 -15.95
N ILE A 148 2.66 20.95 -15.45
CA ILE A 148 2.93 19.86 -14.51
C ILE A 148 3.49 20.48 -13.23
N VAL A 149 2.88 20.13 -12.09
CA VAL A 149 3.31 20.58 -10.77
C VAL A 149 3.87 19.39 -9.97
N GLN A 150 4.97 19.59 -9.27
CA GLN A 150 5.67 18.52 -8.56
C GLN A 150 6.29 19.05 -7.27
N LYS A 151 6.14 18.30 -6.17
CA LYS A 151 6.92 18.51 -4.96
C LYS A 151 8.30 17.85 -5.12
N VAL A 152 9.36 18.54 -4.72
CA VAL A 152 10.75 18.09 -4.90
C VAL A 152 11.58 18.29 -3.63
N ALA A 153 12.64 17.49 -3.50
CA ALA A 153 13.69 17.67 -2.50
C ALA A 153 14.88 18.39 -3.11
N ARG A 154 15.59 19.20 -2.31
CA ARG A 154 16.85 19.84 -2.69
C ARG A 154 18.02 19.01 -2.17
N ASP A 155 19.12 18.96 -2.93
CA ASP A 155 20.32 18.20 -2.52
C ASP A 155 20.87 18.74 -1.18
N PRO A 156 20.86 17.95 -0.10
CA PRO A 156 21.34 18.40 1.20
C PRO A 156 22.88 18.54 1.25
N GLN A 157 23.60 18.00 0.27
CA GLN A 157 25.07 17.98 0.23
C GLN A 157 25.67 18.96 -0.78
N ALA A 158 24.84 19.76 -1.46
CA ALA A 158 25.33 20.75 -2.42
C ALA A 158 26.26 21.78 -1.74
N ARG A 159 27.50 21.90 -2.24
CA ARG A 159 28.47 22.88 -1.75
C ARG A 159 28.33 24.20 -2.51
N PRO A 160 28.77 25.33 -1.93
CA PRO A 160 28.81 26.61 -2.64
C PRO A 160 29.62 26.47 -3.95
N GLY A 161 28.98 26.73 -5.09
CA GLY A 161 29.57 26.59 -6.43
C GLY A 161 29.20 25.30 -7.17
N ASP A 162 28.61 24.30 -6.49
CA ASP A 162 28.06 23.12 -7.15
C ASP A 162 26.82 23.49 -7.99
N SER A 163 26.61 22.78 -9.10
CA SER A 163 25.36 22.91 -9.85
C SER A 163 24.21 22.43 -8.98
N VAL A 164 23.21 23.29 -8.77
CA VAL A 164 22.04 22.95 -7.96
C VAL A 164 21.27 21.78 -8.58
N ARG A 165 21.00 20.76 -7.76
CA ARG A 165 20.23 19.58 -8.14
C ARG A 165 18.94 19.51 -7.32
N LEU A 166 17.88 19.10 -7.99
CA LEU A 166 16.59 18.78 -7.38
C LEU A 166 16.33 17.29 -7.54
N SER A 167 15.55 16.72 -6.65
CA SER A 167 15.14 15.32 -6.72
C SER A 167 13.62 15.25 -6.75
N LEU A 168 13.11 14.48 -7.70
CA LEU A 168 11.71 14.07 -7.74
C LEU A 168 11.39 13.12 -6.57
N SER A 169 12.41 12.67 -5.83
CA SER A 169 12.28 11.85 -4.62
C SER A 169 11.56 10.54 -4.91
N CYS A 170 10.37 10.34 -4.40
CA CYS A 170 9.38 9.41 -4.93
C CYS A 170 8.50 10.10 -5.96
N ASN A 171 8.18 9.43 -7.08
CA ASN A 171 7.38 9.93 -8.20
C ASN A 171 8.16 10.51 -9.40
N ASN A 172 9.34 9.97 -9.67
CA ASN A 172 10.02 10.22 -10.97
C ASN A 172 9.23 9.65 -12.16
N ASP A 173 8.48 8.58 -11.90
CA ASP A 173 7.62 7.87 -12.82
C ASP A 173 6.60 8.75 -13.56
N THR A 174 5.77 9.51 -12.84
CA THR A 174 4.67 10.24 -13.46
C THR A 174 5.18 11.39 -14.29
N THR A 175 6.24 12.08 -13.86
CA THR A 175 6.64 13.32 -14.52
C THR A 175 7.53 13.05 -15.73
N GLN A 176 8.55 12.19 -15.60
CA GLN A 176 9.47 11.91 -16.71
C GLN A 176 8.79 11.11 -17.82
N ASP A 177 8.07 10.03 -17.48
CA ASP A 177 7.36 9.23 -18.49
C ASP A 177 6.27 10.05 -19.19
N THR A 178 5.54 10.92 -18.47
CA THR A 178 4.53 11.79 -19.09
C THR A 178 5.16 12.79 -20.07
N LEU A 179 6.34 13.35 -19.75
CA LEU A 179 7.03 14.26 -20.66
C LEU A 179 7.47 13.56 -21.96
N GLU A 180 7.98 12.34 -21.85
CA GLU A 180 8.32 11.52 -23.01
C GLU A 180 7.08 11.16 -23.83
N ALA A 181 5.98 10.79 -23.17
CA ALA A 181 4.69 10.54 -23.81
C ALA A 181 4.13 11.77 -24.53
N ILE A 182 4.23 12.96 -23.95
CA ILE A 182 3.86 14.25 -24.57
C ILE A 182 4.71 14.50 -25.82
N ALA A 183 6.02 14.32 -25.72
CA ALA A 183 6.94 14.52 -26.83
C ALA A 183 6.67 13.55 -27.99
N ARG A 184 6.46 12.25 -27.70
CA ARG A 184 6.08 11.24 -28.72
C ARG A 184 4.78 11.58 -29.45
N ARG A 185 3.86 12.30 -28.80
CA ARG A 185 2.60 12.76 -29.39
C ARG A 185 2.73 14.07 -30.18
N GLY A 186 3.91 14.68 -30.23
CA GLY A 186 4.12 15.98 -30.87
C GLY A 186 3.40 17.13 -30.15
N LEU A 187 3.08 16.96 -28.87
CA LEU A 187 2.43 17.98 -28.06
C LEU A 187 3.46 18.98 -27.51
N PRO A 188 3.07 20.26 -27.28
CA PRO A 188 3.95 21.23 -26.65
C PRO A 188 4.41 20.78 -25.26
N ARG A 189 5.67 21.10 -24.91
CA ARG A 189 6.18 20.89 -23.56
C ARG A 189 5.35 21.71 -22.55
N PRO A 190 4.82 21.11 -21.47
CA PRO A 190 4.10 21.84 -20.44
C PRO A 190 5.04 22.72 -19.62
N LEU A 191 4.49 23.75 -18.98
CA LEU A 191 5.19 24.51 -17.94
C LEU A 191 5.46 23.59 -16.75
N LEU A 192 6.74 23.41 -16.38
CA LEU A 192 7.14 22.59 -15.25
C LEU A 192 7.39 23.45 -14.00
N VAL A 193 6.64 23.16 -12.94
CA VAL A 193 6.67 23.92 -11.68
C VAL A 193 7.02 22.99 -10.51
N ALA A 194 8.11 23.31 -9.82
CA ALA A 194 8.55 22.62 -8.62
C ALA A 194 8.16 23.37 -7.34
N GLU A 195 7.63 22.69 -6.33
CA GLU A 195 7.54 23.18 -4.94
C GLU A 195 8.60 22.44 -4.12
N VAL A 196 9.58 23.15 -3.58
CA VAL A 196 10.60 22.57 -2.70
C VAL A 196 10.00 22.30 -1.33
N ASP A 197 10.14 21.06 -0.84
CA ASP A 197 9.74 20.67 0.51
C ASP A 197 10.92 20.02 1.23
N PRO A 198 11.51 20.69 2.24
CA PRO A 198 12.62 20.15 3.02
C PRO A 198 12.27 18.89 3.83
N GLN A 199 10.99 18.59 4.04
CA GLN A 199 10.57 17.34 4.67
C GLN A 199 10.63 16.16 3.69
N LEU A 200 10.62 16.39 2.37
CA LEU A 200 10.66 15.31 1.39
C LEU A 200 12.08 14.68 1.33
N PRO A 201 12.24 13.36 1.56
CA PRO A 201 13.54 12.71 1.49
C PRO A 201 14.26 12.92 0.14
N TRP A 202 15.56 13.24 0.21
CA TRP A 202 16.40 13.31 -0.98
C TRP A 202 16.83 11.91 -1.43
N ILE A 203 16.48 11.54 -2.66
CA ILE A 203 16.98 10.33 -3.34
C ILE A 203 17.74 10.73 -4.62
N GLY A 204 18.92 10.14 -4.82
CA GLY A 204 19.79 10.42 -5.96
C GLY A 204 19.40 9.64 -7.23
N GLY A 205 20.40 9.30 -8.04
CA GLY A 205 20.23 8.47 -9.24
C GLY A 205 19.25 9.08 -10.24
N THR A 206 18.37 8.23 -10.79
CA THR A 206 17.35 8.58 -11.80
C THR A 206 16.28 9.55 -11.32
N ALA A 207 16.09 9.68 -10.00
CA ALA A 207 15.17 10.67 -9.42
C ALA A 207 15.77 12.08 -9.39
N SER A 208 17.10 12.21 -9.50
CA SER A 208 17.79 13.49 -9.46
C SER A 208 17.81 14.16 -10.85
N VAL A 209 17.45 15.44 -10.90
CA VAL A 209 17.42 16.27 -12.11
C VAL A 209 18.19 17.57 -11.89
N ALA A 210 18.66 18.18 -12.98
CA ALA A 210 19.19 19.53 -12.92
C ALA A 210 18.06 20.51 -12.55
N GLU A 211 18.37 21.60 -11.84
CA GLU A 211 17.36 22.61 -11.51
C GLU A 211 16.67 23.19 -12.76
N THR A 212 17.40 23.28 -13.87
CA THR A 212 16.90 23.70 -15.19
C THR A 212 15.91 22.72 -15.83
N PHE A 213 15.66 21.56 -15.22
CA PHE A 213 14.55 20.71 -15.61
C PHE A 213 13.22 21.44 -15.42
N PHE A 214 13.10 22.31 -14.42
CA PHE A 214 11.91 23.10 -14.15
C PHE A 214 11.98 24.50 -14.76
N ASP A 215 10.81 25.04 -15.12
CA ASP A 215 10.68 26.42 -15.57
C ASP A 215 10.50 27.39 -14.38
N VAL A 216 9.89 26.90 -13.31
CA VAL A 216 9.63 27.65 -12.06
C VAL A 216 9.98 26.77 -10.86
N VAL A 217 10.72 27.33 -9.92
CA VAL A 217 11.05 26.69 -8.63
C VAL A 217 10.50 27.57 -7.52
N ILE A 218 9.58 27.03 -6.74
CA ILE A 218 8.98 27.67 -5.59
C ILE A 218 9.68 27.15 -4.34
N ASP A 219 10.17 28.05 -3.51
CA ASP A 219 10.80 27.76 -2.22
C ASP A 219 10.01 28.47 -1.12
N PRO A 220 8.86 27.92 -0.69
CA PRO A 220 8.00 28.57 0.28
C PRO A 220 8.71 28.69 1.64
N PRO A 221 8.56 29.81 2.35
CA PRO A 221 9.03 29.89 3.72
C PRO A 221 8.30 28.88 4.61
N GLY A 222 9.00 28.42 5.65
CA GLY A 222 8.43 27.57 6.69
C GLY A 222 7.30 28.27 7.49
N PRO A 223 6.55 27.52 8.31
CA PRO A 223 6.73 26.11 8.63
C PRO A 223 6.37 25.17 7.46
N TYR A 224 7.02 24.00 7.42
CA TYR A 224 6.75 22.94 6.46
C TYR A 224 5.81 21.92 7.10
N PRO A 225 4.59 21.73 6.56
CA PRO A 225 3.66 20.75 7.09
C PRO A 225 4.26 19.34 7.04
N ALA A 226 3.84 18.48 7.97
CA ALA A 226 4.25 17.08 7.95
C ALA A 226 3.82 16.40 6.65
N LEU A 227 4.67 15.51 6.13
CA LEU A 227 4.28 14.64 5.03
C LEU A 227 3.15 13.72 5.48
N PHE A 228 2.27 13.38 4.55
CA PHE A 228 1.25 12.38 4.84
C PHE A 228 1.92 11.05 5.18
N ALA A 229 1.55 10.48 6.32
CA ALA A 229 2.04 9.18 6.77
C ALA A 229 0.86 8.24 7.03
N LEU A 230 0.95 7.00 6.57
CA LEU A 230 -0.05 5.98 6.85
C LEU A 230 0.08 5.52 8.30
N PRO A 231 -0.96 5.65 9.14
CA PRO A 231 -0.94 5.07 10.48
C PRO A 231 -0.77 3.56 10.41
N ARG A 232 0.22 3.02 11.11
CA ARG A 232 0.40 1.57 11.26
C ARG A 232 -0.77 0.97 12.01
N GLN A 233 -1.29 -0.14 11.49
CA GLN A 233 -2.43 -0.84 12.07
C GLN A 233 -1.97 -2.13 12.76
N PRO A 234 -2.68 -2.58 13.80
CA PRO A 234 -2.36 -3.85 14.42
C PRO A 234 -2.61 -5.00 13.44
N VAL A 235 -1.70 -5.97 13.40
CA VAL A 235 -1.79 -7.15 12.56
C VAL A 235 -2.63 -8.22 13.26
N SER A 236 -3.70 -8.64 12.60
CA SER A 236 -4.64 -9.66 13.10
C SER A 236 -4.10 -11.08 12.92
N ASP A 237 -4.71 -12.07 13.60
CA ASP A 237 -4.37 -13.50 13.41
C ASP A 237 -4.56 -13.95 11.96
N THR A 238 -5.65 -13.49 11.34
CA THR A 238 -5.93 -13.67 9.91
C THR A 238 -4.77 -13.18 9.06
N ASP A 239 -4.32 -11.94 9.28
CA ASP A 239 -3.26 -11.36 8.47
C ASP A 239 -1.90 -12.04 8.72
N TYR A 240 -1.62 -12.44 9.97
CA TYR A 240 -0.43 -13.21 10.29
C TYR A 240 -0.39 -14.55 9.58
N ALA A 241 -1.47 -15.32 9.60
CA ALA A 241 -1.53 -16.60 8.89
C ALA A 241 -1.29 -16.42 7.39
N ILE A 242 -1.94 -15.43 6.77
CA ILE A 242 -1.73 -15.10 5.36
C ILE A 242 -0.26 -14.76 5.08
N GLY A 243 0.34 -13.85 5.86
CA GLY A 243 1.74 -13.45 5.72
C GLY A 243 2.71 -14.62 5.92
N LEU A 244 2.41 -15.53 6.86
CA LEU A 244 3.19 -16.73 7.13
C LEU A 244 3.13 -17.72 5.96
N TYR A 245 1.95 -18.06 5.45
CA TYR A 245 1.82 -18.89 4.25
C TYR A 245 2.52 -18.26 3.05
N ALA A 246 2.26 -16.98 2.78
CA ALA A 246 2.90 -16.23 1.69
C ALA A 246 4.44 -16.23 1.79
N SER A 247 5.00 -16.11 2.99
CA SER A 247 6.45 -16.09 3.19
C SER A 247 7.14 -17.40 2.79
N THR A 248 6.42 -18.53 2.82
CA THR A 248 6.96 -19.83 2.39
C THR A 248 7.16 -19.91 0.89
N LEU A 249 6.49 -19.06 0.10
CA LEU A 249 6.62 -18.99 -1.35
C LEU A 249 7.84 -18.16 -1.78
N VAL A 250 8.54 -17.51 -0.85
CA VAL A 250 9.71 -16.67 -1.17
C VAL A 250 10.99 -17.49 -1.22
N ARG A 251 11.70 -17.41 -2.34
CA ARG A 251 12.97 -18.11 -2.54
C ARG A 251 14.17 -17.22 -2.20
N ASP A 252 15.17 -17.81 -1.55
CA ASP A 252 16.45 -17.10 -1.33
C ASP A 252 17.15 -16.82 -2.65
N GLY A 253 17.79 -15.64 -2.76
CA GLY A 253 18.34 -15.16 -4.03
C GLY A 253 17.30 -14.57 -5.00
N GLY A 254 16.01 -14.59 -4.64
CA GLY A 254 14.93 -14.11 -5.52
C GLY A 254 14.71 -12.60 -5.52
N THR A 255 13.63 -12.20 -6.20
CA THR A 255 13.12 -10.84 -6.24
C THR A 255 11.81 -10.72 -5.48
N LEU A 256 11.66 -9.64 -4.71
CA LEU A 256 10.48 -9.40 -3.89
C LEU A 256 9.77 -8.10 -4.29
N GLN A 257 8.47 -8.23 -4.56
CA GLN A 257 7.53 -7.12 -4.63
C GLN A 257 6.41 -7.36 -3.62
N ILE A 258 6.11 -6.35 -2.81
CA ILE A 258 5.01 -6.40 -1.84
C ILE A 258 4.20 -5.10 -1.91
N GLY A 259 2.90 -5.22 -1.67
CA GLY A 259 1.99 -4.08 -1.52
C GLY A 259 2.07 -3.43 -0.13
N ILE A 260 0.93 -2.91 0.34
CA ILE A 260 0.81 -2.15 1.60
C ILE A 260 -0.23 -2.72 2.54
N GLY A 261 -0.23 -2.20 3.77
CA GLY A 261 -1.20 -2.53 4.81
C GLY A 261 -0.85 -3.84 5.52
N THR A 262 -1.75 -4.26 6.41
CA THR A 262 -1.45 -5.31 7.39
C THR A 262 -1.05 -6.66 6.79
N LEU A 263 -1.49 -7.00 5.58
CA LEU A 263 -1.05 -8.21 4.88
C LEU A 263 0.42 -8.14 4.45
N ALA A 264 0.85 -7.00 3.92
CA ALA A 264 2.26 -6.77 3.57
C ALA A 264 3.14 -6.65 4.82
N ASP A 265 2.61 -6.06 5.90
CA ASP A 265 3.29 -5.98 7.19
C ASP A 265 3.50 -7.37 7.80
N ALA A 266 2.48 -8.23 7.75
CA ALA A 266 2.56 -9.62 8.20
C ALA A 266 3.57 -10.44 7.39
N LEU A 267 3.57 -10.29 6.06
CA LEU A 267 4.55 -10.93 5.20
C LEU A 267 5.98 -10.44 5.52
N SER A 268 6.17 -9.14 5.68
CA SER A 268 7.46 -8.56 6.04
C SER A 268 7.96 -9.10 7.39
N HIS A 269 7.08 -9.16 8.39
CA HIS A 269 7.36 -9.79 9.68
C HIS A 269 7.77 -11.25 9.53
N ALA A 270 6.99 -12.04 8.79
CA ALA A 270 7.27 -13.46 8.59
C ALA A 270 8.62 -13.71 7.92
N LEU A 271 9.02 -12.87 6.95
CA LEU A 271 10.33 -12.93 6.31
C LEU A 271 11.47 -12.54 7.25
N VAL A 272 11.28 -11.51 8.09
CA VAL A 272 12.23 -11.15 9.15
C VAL A 272 12.35 -12.29 10.15
N LEU A 273 11.25 -12.82 10.67
CA LEU A 273 11.24 -13.92 11.63
C LEU A 273 11.92 -15.16 11.05
N ARG A 274 11.62 -15.52 9.79
CA ARG A 274 12.29 -16.59 9.07
C ARG A 274 13.81 -16.44 9.05
N HIS A 275 14.31 -15.20 8.96
CA HIS A 275 15.74 -14.92 8.90
C HIS A 275 16.40 -14.84 10.28
N THR A 276 15.75 -14.18 11.25
CA THR A 276 16.35 -13.87 12.55
C THR A 276 16.06 -14.90 13.64
N ASP A 277 14.93 -15.61 13.57
CA ASP A 277 14.57 -16.72 14.45
C ASP A 277 13.79 -17.79 13.67
N ASN A 278 14.53 -18.55 12.86
CA ASN A 278 13.94 -19.57 12.01
C ASN A 278 13.25 -20.68 12.82
N ALA A 279 13.70 -20.93 14.05
CA ALA A 279 13.09 -21.93 14.91
C ALA A 279 11.68 -21.50 15.32
N ALA A 280 11.49 -20.25 15.75
CA ALA A 280 10.17 -19.69 16.02
C ALA A 280 9.29 -19.70 14.76
N TYR A 281 9.82 -19.24 13.63
CA TYR A 281 9.12 -19.25 12.35
C TYR A 281 8.56 -20.64 12.00
N ARG A 282 9.39 -21.69 12.10
CA ARG A 282 8.97 -23.07 11.80
C ARG A 282 7.93 -23.60 12.78
N ARG A 283 8.04 -23.26 14.07
CA ARG A 283 7.03 -23.65 15.08
C ARG A 283 5.66 -23.05 14.77
N VAL A 284 5.62 -21.77 14.38
CA VAL A 284 4.36 -21.10 14.03
C VAL A 284 3.76 -21.73 12.78
N LEU A 285 4.56 -21.96 11.73
CA LEU A 285 4.07 -22.61 10.51
C LEU A 285 3.51 -24.00 10.77
N HIS A 286 4.21 -24.82 11.57
CA HIS A 286 3.74 -26.15 11.94
C HIS A 286 2.44 -26.10 12.76
N ALA A 287 2.24 -25.06 13.59
CA ALA A 287 1.00 -24.88 14.33
C ALA A 287 -0.18 -24.53 13.42
N LEU A 288 0.06 -23.78 12.34
CA LEU A 288 -0.94 -23.46 11.33
C LEU A 288 -1.26 -24.67 10.44
N ASP A 289 -0.22 -25.28 9.88
CA ASP A 289 -0.34 -26.44 9.00
C ASP A 289 0.93 -27.32 9.08
N PRO A 290 0.85 -28.49 9.75
CA PRO A 290 1.96 -29.44 9.83
C PRO A 290 2.43 -29.98 8.47
N GLU A 291 1.54 -30.03 7.47
CA GLU A 291 1.83 -30.60 6.14
C GLU A 291 2.38 -29.57 5.16
N LEU A 292 2.47 -28.29 5.56
CA LEU A 292 2.88 -27.18 4.68
C LEU A 292 4.26 -27.39 4.05
N VAL A 293 5.17 -28.09 4.74
CA VAL A 293 6.51 -28.43 4.23
C VAL A 293 6.46 -29.34 3.00
N HIS A 294 5.36 -30.07 2.81
CA HIS A 294 5.12 -30.97 1.69
C HIS A 294 4.23 -30.33 0.60
N HIS A 295 3.79 -29.09 0.79
CA HIS A 295 2.93 -28.42 -0.18
C HIS A 295 3.67 -28.19 -1.52
N PRO A 296 3.11 -28.60 -2.68
CA PRO A 296 3.80 -28.53 -3.97
C PRO A 296 4.33 -27.13 -4.31
N ALA A 297 3.49 -26.09 -4.16
CA ALA A 297 3.88 -24.71 -4.43
C ALA A 297 5.05 -24.23 -3.54
N VAL A 298 5.13 -24.70 -2.30
CA VAL A 298 6.21 -24.34 -1.34
C VAL A 298 7.53 -24.97 -1.77
N ILE A 299 7.51 -26.23 -2.19
CA ILE A 299 8.68 -26.94 -2.69
C ILE A 299 9.15 -26.32 -4.01
N GLU A 300 8.23 -26.14 -4.96
CA GLU A 300 8.56 -25.68 -6.31
C GLU A 300 8.99 -24.22 -6.35
N SER A 301 8.28 -23.34 -5.64
CA SER A 301 8.46 -21.89 -5.74
C SER A 301 9.14 -21.29 -4.50
N GLY A 302 9.16 -22.00 -3.38
CA GLY A 302 9.41 -21.38 -2.09
C GLY A 302 10.71 -21.75 -1.39
N GLY A 303 10.66 -21.62 -0.07
CA GLY A 303 11.68 -22.02 0.88
C GLY A 303 11.31 -21.62 2.32
N MET A 304 11.85 -22.33 3.31
CA MET A 304 11.64 -22.02 4.74
C MET A 304 12.96 -21.77 5.50
N ALA A 305 14.11 -21.88 4.83
CA ALA A 305 15.42 -21.62 5.44
C ALA A 305 15.75 -20.12 5.46
N PRO A 306 16.62 -19.64 6.39
CA PRO A 306 17.10 -18.25 6.36
C PRO A 306 17.73 -17.85 5.03
N PHE A 307 17.67 -16.56 4.71
CA PHE A 307 18.26 -15.99 3.51
C PHE A 307 19.80 -15.91 3.60
N GLN A 308 20.49 -16.74 2.82
CA GLN A 308 21.95 -16.72 2.70
C GLN A 308 22.36 -15.67 1.67
N VAL A 309 21.82 -15.75 0.45
CA VAL A 309 22.06 -14.79 -0.63
C VAL A 309 21.35 -13.47 -0.35
N GLY A 310 20.12 -13.54 0.16
CA GLY A 310 19.24 -12.38 0.33
C GLY A 310 18.34 -12.15 -0.87
N LEU A 311 17.41 -11.21 -0.70
CA LEU A 311 16.47 -10.77 -1.72
C LEU A 311 16.93 -9.46 -2.35
N TYR A 312 16.51 -9.27 -3.60
CA TYR A 312 16.49 -7.96 -4.27
C TYR A 312 15.05 -7.44 -4.21
N GLY A 313 14.85 -6.25 -3.65
CA GLY A 313 13.54 -5.62 -3.64
C GLY A 313 13.31 -4.88 -4.95
N CYS A 314 12.23 -5.20 -5.66
CA CYS A 314 11.80 -4.47 -6.86
C CYS A 314 10.29 -4.28 -6.74
N SER A 315 9.87 -3.13 -6.23
CA SER A 315 8.47 -2.87 -5.93
C SER A 315 8.06 -1.52 -6.46
N GLU A 316 6.81 -1.41 -6.91
CA GLU A 316 6.23 -0.12 -7.26
C GLU A 316 6.32 0.86 -6.08
N MET A 317 5.94 0.38 -4.89
CA MET A 317 5.90 1.19 -3.69
C MET A 317 6.83 0.65 -2.61
N LEU A 318 7.69 1.51 -2.07
CA LEU A 318 8.48 1.23 -0.86
C LEU A 318 7.73 1.69 0.40
N ASN A 319 7.90 0.95 1.50
CA ASN A 319 7.21 1.16 2.77
C ASN A 319 8.04 0.67 3.96
N GLU A 320 7.42 0.74 5.14
CA GLU A 320 7.97 0.29 6.42
C GLU A 320 8.53 -1.14 6.41
N GLY A 321 7.85 -2.07 5.71
CA GLY A 321 8.28 -3.45 5.57
C GLY A 321 9.66 -3.56 4.91
N PHE A 322 9.88 -2.82 3.82
CA PHE A 322 11.17 -2.78 3.14
C PHE A 322 12.30 -2.24 4.02
N ARG A 323 12.03 -1.20 4.83
CA ARG A 323 13.02 -0.68 5.79
C ARG A 323 13.50 -1.80 6.72
N LEU A 324 12.57 -2.56 7.30
CA LEU A 324 12.92 -3.63 8.23
C LEU A 324 13.61 -4.80 7.52
N LEU A 325 13.17 -5.18 6.33
CA LEU A 325 13.82 -6.23 5.54
C LEU A 325 15.27 -5.88 5.20
N VAL A 326 15.57 -4.61 4.90
CA VAL A 326 16.94 -4.11 4.70
C VAL A 326 17.72 -4.13 6.01
N GLN A 327 17.18 -3.51 7.07
CA GLN A 327 17.86 -3.42 8.38
C GLN A 327 18.17 -4.79 9.01
N ARG A 328 17.36 -5.81 8.69
CA ARG A 328 17.53 -7.18 9.19
C ARG A 328 18.33 -8.08 8.24
N GLY A 329 18.82 -7.58 7.12
CA GLY A 329 19.67 -8.34 6.20
C GLY A 329 18.93 -9.37 5.33
N VAL A 330 17.59 -9.26 5.24
CA VAL A 330 16.77 -10.05 4.31
C VAL A 330 16.94 -9.52 2.89
N ILE A 331 16.85 -8.20 2.70
CA ILE A 331 17.15 -7.55 1.42
C ILE A 331 18.61 -7.11 1.44
N LYS A 332 19.41 -7.73 0.58
CA LYS A 332 20.85 -7.48 0.44
C LYS A 332 21.43 -7.95 -0.90
N ARG A 333 20.64 -8.67 -1.71
CA ARG A 333 21.10 -9.10 -3.05
C ARG A 333 21.12 -7.88 -3.95
N ARG A 334 22.30 -7.57 -4.48
CA ARG A 334 22.51 -6.42 -5.36
C ARG A 334 22.29 -6.78 -6.82
N VAL A 335 21.89 -5.79 -7.60
CA VAL A 335 21.79 -5.81 -9.06
C VAL A 335 22.48 -4.57 -9.64
N LEU A 336 22.89 -4.64 -10.90
CA LEU A 336 23.51 -3.53 -11.64
C LEU A 336 22.79 -3.28 -12.95
N ASP A 337 22.76 -2.02 -13.40
CA ASP A 337 22.33 -1.64 -14.74
C ASP A 337 23.44 -1.93 -15.77
N ASP A 338 23.84 -3.21 -15.85
CA ASP A 338 24.86 -3.73 -16.75
C ASP A 338 24.50 -5.15 -17.16
N ALA A 339 23.89 -5.28 -18.34
CA ALA A 339 23.40 -6.56 -18.83
C ALA A 339 24.53 -7.59 -19.02
N ALA A 340 25.73 -7.16 -19.42
CA ALA A 340 26.84 -8.07 -19.66
C ALA A 340 27.39 -8.63 -18.34
N LEU A 341 27.51 -7.79 -17.31
CA LEU A 341 27.93 -8.23 -15.98
C LEU A 341 26.86 -9.13 -15.33
N MET A 342 25.58 -8.73 -15.42
CA MET A 342 24.48 -9.55 -14.89
C MET A 342 24.39 -10.91 -15.59
N GLN A 343 24.68 -10.99 -16.90
CA GLN A 343 24.77 -12.26 -17.63
C GLN A 343 25.93 -13.13 -17.13
N ARG A 344 27.13 -12.55 -16.92
CA ARG A 344 28.27 -13.31 -16.35
C ARG A 344 27.97 -13.86 -14.96
N LEU A 345 27.27 -13.09 -14.12
CA LEU A 345 26.79 -13.56 -12.81
C LEU A 345 25.80 -14.72 -12.96
N ALA A 346 24.84 -14.62 -13.88
CA ALA A 346 23.84 -15.65 -14.11
C ALA A 346 24.46 -16.97 -14.62
N ASP A 347 25.46 -16.89 -15.48
CA ASP A 347 26.12 -18.06 -16.07
C ASP A 347 27.26 -18.62 -15.20
N GLY A 348 27.54 -17.99 -14.05
CA GLY A 348 28.63 -18.38 -13.14
C GLY A 348 30.04 -18.11 -13.69
N SER A 349 30.16 -17.23 -14.70
CA SER A 349 31.44 -16.85 -15.33
C SER A 349 32.01 -15.52 -14.80
N ALA A 350 31.32 -14.87 -13.87
CA ALA A 350 31.78 -13.63 -13.23
C ALA A 350 33.07 -13.86 -12.44
N ASP A 351 34.01 -12.93 -12.56
CA ASP A 351 35.29 -12.98 -11.85
C ASP A 351 35.27 -12.16 -10.54
N THR A 352 36.42 -12.11 -9.85
CA THR A 352 36.54 -11.34 -8.60
C THR A 352 36.32 -9.83 -8.80
N GLN A 353 36.63 -9.28 -9.98
CA GLN A 353 36.41 -7.86 -10.28
C GLN A 353 34.93 -7.57 -10.49
N ASP A 354 34.21 -8.46 -11.17
CA ASP A 354 32.75 -8.38 -11.33
C ASP A 354 32.04 -8.36 -9.98
N HIS A 355 32.43 -9.27 -9.07
CA HIS A 355 31.87 -9.31 -7.72
C HIS A 355 32.22 -8.07 -6.90
N ALA A 356 33.45 -7.55 -7.00
CA ALA A 356 33.85 -6.32 -6.31
C ALA A 356 33.05 -5.11 -6.81
N ARG A 357 32.84 -5.01 -8.13
CA ARG A 357 32.03 -3.96 -8.74
C ARG A 357 30.56 -4.06 -8.32
N LEU A 358 29.97 -5.25 -8.33
CA LEU A 358 28.60 -5.47 -7.82
C LEU A 358 28.44 -4.99 -6.38
N GLN A 359 29.43 -5.23 -5.52
CA GLN A 359 29.37 -4.77 -4.13
C GLN A 359 29.51 -3.25 -3.99
N ALA A 360 30.36 -2.63 -4.81
CA ALA A 360 30.62 -1.20 -4.76
C ALA A 360 29.50 -0.34 -5.39
N GLU A 361 28.91 -0.81 -6.50
CA GLU A 361 28.01 -0.03 -7.34
C GLU A 361 26.56 -0.56 -7.33
N GLY A 362 26.34 -1.80 -6.91
CA GLY A 362 25.04 -2.45 -7.07
C GLY A 362 23.96 -1.94 -6.12
N GLU A 363 22.72 -1.99 -6.58
CA GLU A 363 21.53 -1.57 -5.84
C GLU A 363 20.76 -2.81 -5.36
N TYR A 364 20.21 -2.78 -4.14
CA TYR A 364 19.45 -3.92 -3.59
C TYR A 364 17.95 -3.65 -3.46
N LEU A 365 17.51 -2.39 -3.67
CA LEU A 365 16.12 -1.99 -3.53
C LEU A 365 15.75 -0.97 -4.59
N HIS A 366 14.77 -1.33 -5.43
CA HIS A 366 14.18 -0.44 -6.42
C HIS A 366 12.71 -0.14 -6.08
N GLY A 367 12.38 1.15 -6.16
CA GLY A 367 11.05 1.73 -5.94
C GLY A 367 10.63 2.64 -7.09
N ALA A 368 9.33 2.86 -7.32
CA ALA A 368 8.86 3.96 -8.18
C ALA A 368 8.33 5.14 -7.34
N PHE A 369 7.63 4.82 -6.24
CA PHE A 369 7.32 5.78 -5.19
C PHE A 369 7.41 5.12 -3.82
N TYR A 370 7.18 5.90 -2.76
CA TYR A 370 7.13 5.37 -1.41
C TYR A 370 6.06 6.08 -0.58
N LEU A 371 5.53 5.36 0.40
CA LEU A 371 4.57 5.88 1.37
C LEU A 371 4.69 5.05 2.66
N GLY A 372 4.89 5.72 3.78
CA GLY A 372 5.21 5.03 5.03
C GLY A 372 4.84 5.82 6.27
N SER A 373 5.51 5.48 7.36
CA SER A 373 5.44 6.19 8.64
C SER A 373 6.40 7.40 8.65
N PRO A 374 6.30 8.32 9.63
CA PRO A 374 7.32 9.34 9.83
C PRO A 374 8.72 8.73 10.03
N GLU A 375 8.78 7.59 10.72
CA GLU A 375 10.00 6.83 11.01
C GLU A 375 10.66 6.26 9.74
N PHE A 376 9.85 5.88 8.76
CA PHE A 376 10.32 5.46 7.44
C PHE A 376 10.93 6.62 6.65
N TYR A 377 10.29 7.80 6.69
CA TYR A 377 10.84 8.99 6.04
C TYR A 377 12.12 9.48 6.72
N ASP A 378 12.19 9.40 8.06
CA ASP A 378 13.41 9.68 8.82
C ASP A 378 14.55 8.73 8.45
N TRP A 379 14.26 7.44 8.26
CA TRP A 379 15.25 6.47 7.79
C TRP A 379 15.79 6.89 6.42
N LEU A 380 14.94 7.17 5.43
CA LEU A 380 15.38 7.60 4.10
C LEU A 380 16.23 8.87 4.13
N ARG A 381 15.86 9.88 4.93
CA ARG A 381 16.61 11.14 5.07
C ARG A 381 18.01 10.91 5.64
N ASN A 382 18.14 9.98 6.58
CA ASN A 382 19.36 9.77 7.37
C ASN A 382 20.20 8.58 6.91
N LEU A 383 19.89 7.96 5.77
CA LEU A 383 20.76 6.95 5.16
C LEU A 383 22.17 7.52 4.93
N ASP A 384 23.18 6.70 5.21
CA ASP A 384 24.54 7.02 4.78
C ASP A 384 24.66 6.99 3.24
N HIS A 385 25.81 7.43 2.73
CA HIS A 385 26.01 7.55 1.29
C HIS A 385 25.92 6.20 0.55
N ASP A 386 26.38 5.10 1.15
CA ASP A 386 26.41 3.78 0.52
C ASP A 386 25.03 3.15 0.50
N GLN A 387 24.30 3.23 1.61
CA GLN A 387 22.92 2.77 1.71
C GLN A 387 22.00 3.57 0.79
N ARG A 388 22.17 4.90 0.73
CA ARG A 388 21.36 5.76 -0.14
C ARG A 388 21.59 5.44 -1.61
N ARG A 389 22.84 5.19 -2.02
CA ARG A 389 23.16 4.77 -3.40
C ARG A 389 22.58 3.41 -3.74
N ALA A 390 22.43 2.52 -2.77
CA ALA A 390 21.92 1.18 -3.00
C ALA A 390 20.38 1.11 -3.13
N ILE A 391 19.69 2.25 -2.99
CA ILE A 391 18.25 2.40 -3.20
C ILE A 391 18.00 3.26 -4.45
N GLY A 392 17.46 2.64 -5.50
CA GLY A 392 17.10 3.30 -6.74
C GLY A 392 15.62 3.64 -6.79
N MET A 393 15.28 4.93 -6.98
CA MET A 393 13.92 5.33 -7.33
C MET A 393 13.81 5.44 -8.86
N LEU A 394 13.31 4.37 -9.47
CA LEU A 394 13.22 4.17 -10.92
C LEU A 394 11.83 4.53 -11.45
N ARG A 395 11.71 4.66 -12.77
CA ARG A 395 10.42 5.03 -13.37
C ARG A 395 9.44 3.86 -13.31
N ILE A 396 8.14 4.14 -13.31
CA ILE A 396 7.11 3.09 -13.26
C ILE A 396 7.12 2.25 -14.53
N SER A 397 7.46 2.87 -15.66
CA SER A 397 7.73 2.17 -16.92
C SER A 397 8.87 1.16 -16.84
N GLN A 398 9.77 1.28 -15.86
CA GLN A 398 10.82 0.30 -15.60
C GLN A 398 10.40 -0.70 -14.53
N ILE A 399 9.72 -0.29 -13.47
CA ILE A 399 9.34 -1.18 -12.36
C ILE A 399 8.18 -2.12 -12.73
N ASN A 400 7.17 -1.60 -13.44
CA ASN A 400 5.92 -2.32 -13.69
C ASN A 400 5.89 -2.99 -15.07
N GLN A 401 6.74 -2.56 -16.01
CA GLN A 401 6.79 -3.14 -17.34
C GLN A 401 7.99 -4.07 -17.47
N LEU A 402 7.83 -5.18 -18.19
CA LEU A 402 8.95 -6.04 -18.61
C LEU A 402 9.29 -5.87 -20.09
N TYR A 403 8.26 -5.74 -20.93
CA TYR A 403 8.41 -5.68 -22.39
C TYR A 403 8.70 -4.26 -22.87
N GLY A 404 9.54 -4.12 -23.90
CA GLY A 404 9.77 -2.84 -24.60
C GLY A 404 10.74 -1.88 -23.91
N GLY A 405 11.21 -2.20 -22.70
CA GLY A 405 12.27 -1.52 -21.97
C GLY A 405 13.58 -2.31 -22.00
N HIS A 406 14.22 -2.46 -20.83
CA HIS A 406 15.50 -3.17 -20.67
C HIS A 406 15.26 -4.67 -20.41
N GLU A 407 14.44 -5.32 -21.25
CA GLU A 407 13.89 -6.65 -20.98
C GLU A 407 14.97 -7.69 -20.63
N ALA A 408 16.05 -7.77 -21.43
CA ALA A 408 17.12 -8.73 -21.20
C ALA A 408 17.78 -8.56 -19.83
N LEU A 409 18.04 -7.31 -19.44
CA LEU A 409 18.61 -6.98 -18.14
C LEU A 409 17.63 -7.30 -17.01
N GLU A 410 16.38 -6.86 -17.13
CA GLU A 410 15.35 -7.05 -16.10
C GLU A 410 15.08 -8.53 -15.85
N ARG A 411 15.13 -9.39 -16.88
CA ARG A 411 15.06 -10.85 -16.72
C ARG A 411 16.22 -11.41 -15.90
N LEU A 412 17.43 -10.89 -16.07
CA LEU A 412 18.62 -11.29 -15.30
C LEU A 412 18.57 -10.78 -13.86
N GLN A 413 17.94 -9.63 -13.62
CA GLN A 413 17.79 -9.05 -12.29
C GLN A 413 16.62 -9.69 -11.50
N ARG A 414 15.50 -9.97 -12.18
CA ARG A 414 14.21 -10.41 -11.59
C ARG A 414 14.04 -11.93 -11.56
N VAL A 415 15.07 -12.63 -11.10
CA VAL A 415 15.04 -14.09 -10.92
C VAL A 415 14.17 -14.49 -9.72
N GLN A 416 13.50 -15.63 -9.82
CA GLN A 416 12.68 -16.24 -8.77
C GLN A 416 11.69 -15.26 -8.14
N ALA A 417 11.12 -14.38 -8.96
CA ALA A 417 10.37 -13.23 -8.48
C ALA A 417 9.03 -13.62 -7.84
N ARG A 418 8.70 -13.02 -6.69
CA ARG A 418 7.40 -13.17 -6.03
C ARG A 418 6.72 -11.81 -5.95
N PHE A 419 5.58 -11.72 -6.62
CA PHE A 419 4.78 -10.52 -6.68
C PHE A 419 3.53 -10.66 -5.82
N PHE A 420 3.54 -10.06 -4.64
CA PHE A 420 2.46 -10.15 -3.67
C PHE A 420 1.53 -8.93 -3.76
N ASN A 421 0.27 -9.20 -4.06
CA ASN A 421 -0.77 -8.19 -4.11
C ASN A 421 -1.97 -8.63 -3.28
N SER A 422 -2.66 -7.68 -2.64
CA SER A 422 -3.94 -7.97 -1.99
C SER A 422 -5.09 -7.85 -2.98
N CYS A 423 -6.14 -8.64 -2.80
CA CYS A 423 -7.41 -8.47 -3.49
C CYS A 423 -8.57 -8.46 -2.48
N MET A 424 -9.67 -7.82 -2.85
CA MET A 424 -10.88 -7.77 -2.03
C MET A 424 -11.58 -9.12 -2.00
N MET A 425 -11.71 -9.75 -3.17
CA MET A 425 -12.42 -11.01 -3.39
C MET A 425 -11.79 -11.79 -4.54
N ALA A 426 -12.10 -13.08 -4.60
CA ALA A 426 -11.76 -13.95 -5.71
C ALA A 426 -12.95 -14.86 -6.06
N THR A 427 -13.03 -15.29 -7.31
CA THR A 427 -14.01 -16.29 -7.74
C THR A 427 -13.43 -17.70 -7.63
N ALA A 428 -14.27 -18.72 -7.49
CA ALA A 428 -13.84 -20.12 -7.47
C ALA A 428 -13.10 -20.57 -8.75
N LEU A 429 -13.29 -19.85 -9.85
CA LEU A 429 -12.58 -20.07 -11.12
C LEU A 429 -11.24 -19.29 -11.22
N GLY A 430 -10.89 -18.47 -10.23
CA GLY A 430 -9.61 -17.77 -10.14
C GLY A 430 -9.56 -16.36 -10.75
N ALA A 431 -10.70 -15.73 -11.04
CA ALA A 431 -10.73 -14.28 -11.32
C ALA A 431 -10.70 -13.47 -10.01
N ALA A 432 -9.93 -12.39 -9.95
CA ALA A 432 -9.78 -11.55 -8.76
C ALA A 432 -10.48 -10.19 -8.92
N VAL A 433 -10.91 -9.65 -7.78
CA VAL A 433 -11.58 -8.35 -7.65
C VAL A 433 -10.81 -7.53 -6.61
N SER A 434 -10.30 -6.37 -7.02
CA SER A 434 -9.39 -5.57 -6.18
C SER A 434 -9.78 -4.10 -6.05
N ASP A 435 -10.59 -3.57 -6.97
CA ASP A 435 -10.80 -2.13 -7.08
C ASP A 435 -12.26 -1.68 -7.22
N GLY A 436 -13.22 -2.60 -7.38
CA GLY A 436 -14.61 -2.25 -7.67
C GLY A 436 -15.65 -3.12 -6.96
N LEU A 437 -16.84 -2.56 -6.78
CA LEU A 437 -18.02 -3.24 -6.26
C LEU A 437 -18.87 -3.84 -7.39
N ASP A 438 -19.79 -4.74 -7.01
CA ASP A 438 -20.70 -5.44 -7.92
C ASP A 438 -21.59 -4.50 -8.76
N ASP A 439 -21.87 -3.30 -8.23
CA ASP A 439 -22.66 -2.26 -8.90
C ASP A 439 -21.84 -1.29 -9.76
N GLY A 440 -20.55 -1.59 -9.97
CA GLY A 440 -19.64 -0.80 -10.81
C GLY A 440 -19.01 0.40 -10.11
N ARG A 441 -19.32 0.66 -8.83
CA ARG A 441 -18.63 1.70 -8.07
C ARG A 441 -17.17 1.32 -7.81
N VAL A 442 -16.28 2.27 -8.03
CA VAL A 442 -14.83 2.11 -7.85
C VAL A 442 -14.44 2.50 -6.43
N VAL A 443 -13.72 1.58 -5.78
CA VAL A 443 -13.22 1.71 -4.41
C VAL A 443 -11.88 2.43 -4.37
N SER A 444 -10.97 2.10 -5.29
CA SER A 444 -9.61 2.66 -5.37
C SER A 444 -9.18 2.85 -6.82
N GLY A 445 -8.65 1.78 -7.44
CA GLY A 445 -8.17 1.71 -8.81
C GLY A 445 -7.31 0.46 -9.01
N VAL A 446 -7.02 0.11 -10.26
CA VAL A 446 -6.29 -1.13 -10.60
C VAL A 446 -4.83 -1.09 -10.13
N GLY A 447 -4.16 0.06 -10.25
CA GLY A 447 -2.76 0.22 -9.88
C GLY A 447 -1.81 -0.58 -10.78
N GLY A 448 -0.70 -1.04 -10.21
CA GLY A 448 0.23 -1.98 -10.85
C GLY A 448 -0.12 -3.46 -10.71
N GLN A 449 -1.26 -3.82 -10.12
CA GLN A 449 -1.56 -5.24 -9.84
C GLN A 449 -1.56 -6.09 -11.11
N HIS A 450 -2.23 -5.62 -12.17
CA HIS A 450 -2.23 -6.33 -13.45
C HIS A 450 -0.83 -6.44 -14.04
N ASP A 451 -0.02 -5.40 -13.90
CA ASP A 451 1.32 -5.32 -14.47
C ASP A 451 2.23 -6.41 -13.86
N PHE A 452 2.22 -6.56 -12.54
CA PHE A 452 2.97 -7.62 -11.86
C PHE A 452 2.40 -9.03 -12.08
N VAL A 453 1.08 -9.17 -12.21
CA VAL A 453 0.47 -10.45 -12.62
C VAL A 453 0.97 -10.85 -14.00
N SER A 454 0.90 -9.95 -14.98
CA SER A 454 1.37 -10.19 -16.34
C SER A 454 2.87 -10.51 -16.37
N MET A 455 3.67 -9.76 -15.61
CA MET A 455 5.11 -9.99 -15.47
C MET A 455 5.43 -11.37 -14.88
N ALA A 456 4.65 -11.87 -13.92
CA ALA A 456 4.83 -13.19 -13.34
C ALA A 456 4.62 -14.33 -14.36
N HIS A 457 3.72 -14.12 -15.34
CA HIS A 457 3.51 -15.09 -16.43
C HIS A 457 4.61 -15.00 -17.49
N ALA A 458 5.25 -13.84 -17.64
CA ALA A 458 6.33 -13.60 -18.61
C ALA A 458 7.71 -14.06 -18.14
N LEU A 459 7.95 -14.06 -16.83
CA LEU A 459 9.19 -14.55 -16.20
C LEU A 459 9.05 -16.04 -15.88
N HIS A 460 10.02 -16.84 -16.31
CA HIS A 460 9.93 -18.30 -16.28
C HIS A 460 9.78 -18.90 -14.86
N ASP A 461 10.38 -18.27 -13.86
CA ASP A 461 10.45 -18.73 -12.47
C ASP A 461 9.73 -17.80 -11.48
N ALA A 462 8.92 -16.88 -12.00
CA ALA A 462 8.15 -15.95 -11.20
C ALA A 462 6.74 -16.48 -10.89
N ARG A 463 6.19 -16.02 -9.76
CA ARG A 463 4.83 -16.32 -9.34
C ARG A 463 4.11 -15.04 -8.92
N SER A 464 2.85 -14.90 -9.33
CA SER A 464 1.93 -13.92 -8.81
C SER A 464 1.15 -14.54 -7.64
N VAL A 465 1.12 -13.84 -6.51
CA VAL A 465 0.44 -14.30 -5.30
C VAL A 465 -0.59 -13.25 -4.89
N LEU A 466 -1.85 -13.62 -4.97
CA LEU A 466 -2.99 -12.79 -4.57
C LEU A 466 -3.46 -13.17 -3.17
N MET A 467 -3.34 -12.24 -2.23
CA MET A 467 -3.69 -12.42 -0.84
C MET A 467 -5.08 -11.84 -0.54
N LEU A 468 -5.92 -12.60 0.15
CA LEU A 468 -7.23 -12.15 0.60
C LEU A 468 -7.59 -12.76 1.94
N ARG A 469 -8.50 -12.12 2.66
CA ARG A 469 -9.13 -12.72 3.84
C ARG A 469 -10.26 -13.61 3.36
N ALA A 470 -10.49 -14.79 3.94
CA ALA A 470 -11.53 -15.71 3.49
C ALA A 470 -12.95 -15.13 3.64
N VAL A 471 -13.14 -14.22 4.62
CA VAL A 471 -14.42 -13.58 4.93
C VAL A 471 -14.31 -12.07 5.13
N ARG A 472 -15.44 -11.37 4.98
CA ARG A 472 -15.64 -9.96 5.34
C ARG A 472 -16.91 -9.78 6.16
N GLY A 473 -17.06 -8.62 6.79
CA GLY A 473 -18.24 -8.28 7.58
C GLY A 473 -18.15 -8.78 9.04
N GLU A 474 -19.19 -8.50 9.81
CA GLU A 474 -19.23 -8.80 11.25
C GLU A 474 -20.60 -9.38 11.64
N GLY A 475 -20.62 -10.28 12.64
CA GLY A 475 -21.84 -10.88 13.17
C GLY A 475 -22.66 -11.64 12.12
N GLU A 476 -23.94 -11.31 11.99
CA GLU A 476 -24.85 -11.94 11.02
C GLU A 476 -24.60 -11.49 9.56
N ARG A 477 -23.75 -10.49 9.34
CA ARG A 477 -23.40 -9.96 8.01
C ARG A 477 -22.07 -10.48 7.48
N VAL A 478 -21.56 -11.57 8.06
CA VAL A 478 -20.33 -12.20 7.57
C VAL A 478 -20.59 -12.84 6.22
N GLU A 479 -19.77 -12.52 5.24
CA GLU A 479 -19.84 -13.02 3.87
C GLU A 479 -18.49 -13.57 3.43
N SER A 480 -18.49 -14.61 2.60
CA SER A 480 -17.25 -15.09 1.98
C SER A 480 -16.73 -14.12 0.93
N ASN A 481 -15.40 -13.96 0.91
CA ASN A 481 -14.67 -13.29 -0.16
C ASN A 481 -14.31 -14.24 -1.31
N LEU A 482 -14.50 -15.55 -1.13
CA LEU A 482 -14.47 -16.55 -2.18
C LEU A 482 -15.88 -16.70 -2.75
N ARG A 483 -16.08 -16.16 -3.95
CA ARG A 483 -17.38 -16.08 -4.62
C ARG A 483 -17.48 -17.11 -5.73
N TRP A 484 -18.69 -17.50 -6.09
CA TRP A 484 -18.88 -18.22 -7.36
C TRP A 484 -18.69 -17.27 -8.55
N ASN A 485 -19.34 -16.11 -8.49
CA ASN A 485 -19.25 -15.02 -9.47
C ASN A 485 -19.31 -13.64 -8.81
N TYR A 486 -18.87 -12.61 -9.53
CA TYR A 486 -18.94 -11.20 -9.12
C TYR A 486 -19.03 -10.29 -10.36
N GLY A 487 -19.74 -9.16 -10.27
CA GLY A 487 -19.99 -8.23 -11.36
C GLY A 487 -18.81 -7.34 -11.76
N HIS A 488 -17.72 -7.36 -10.98
CA HIS A 488 -16.47 -6.67 -11.27
C HIS A 488 -15.31 -7.66 -11.42
N THR A 489 -14.32 -7.35 -12.25
CA THR A 489 -13.12 -8.18 -12.43
C THR A 489 -11.92 -7.29 -12.69
N THR A 490 -10.89 -7.45 -11.86
CA THR A 490 -9.60 -6.75 -12.01
C THR A 490 -8.59 -7.66 -12.72
N ILE A 491 -8.44 -8.89 -12.23
CA ILE A 491 -7.56 -9.91 -12.83
C ILE A 491 -8.42 -11.03 -13.38
N ALA A 492 -8.38 -11.21 -14.71
CA ALA A 492 -9.14 -12.25 -15.38
C ALA A 492 -8.56 -13.65 -15.08
N ARG A 493 -9.44 -14.66 -15.00
CA ARG A 493 -9.07 -16.03 -14.60
C ARG A 493 -8.01 -16.72 -15.46
N HIS A 494 -7.76 -16.29 -16.69
CA HIS A 494 -6.67 -16.87 -17.52
C HIS A 494 -5.28 -16.42 -17.04
N LEU A 495 -5.22 -15.41 -16.16
CA LEU A 495 -4.00 -14.97 -15.48
C LEU A 495 -3.90 -15.50 -14.04
N ARG A 496 -4.80 -16.41 -13.63
CA ARG A 496 -4.76 -17.01 -12.27
C ARG A 496 -3.42 -17.68 -12.01
N ASP A 497 -2.92 -17.51 -10.80
CA ASP A 497 -1.67 -18.12 -10.34
C ASP A 497 -1.86 -18.64 -8.92
N VAL A 498 -1.35 -17.98 -7.88
CA VAL A 498 -1.54 -18.42 -6.49
C VAL A 498 -2.50 -17.49 -5.74
N PHE A 499 -3.41 -18.08 -4.96
CA PHE A 499 -4.20 -17.38 -3.95
C PHE A 499 -3.80 -17.84 -2.55
N VAL A 500 -3.75 -16.91 -1.59
CA VAL A 500 -3.44 -17.20 -0.19
C VAL A 500 -4.46 -16.51 0.71
N ASP A 501 -5.08 -17.26 1.60
CA ASP A 501 -5.86 -16.72 2.72
C ASP A 501 -5.36 -17.29 4.06
N GLU A 502 -6.07 -17.02 5.15
CA GLU A 502 -5.67 -17.43 6.49
C GLU A 502 -5.70 -18.95 6.72
N TYR A 503 -6.21 -19.73 5.78
CA TYR A 503 -6.34 -21.17 5.88
C TYR A 503 -5.39 -21.95 4.97
N GLY A 504 -4.75 -21.31 3.98
CA GLY A 504 -3.69 -21.94 3.22
C GLY A 504 -3.40 -21.32 1.85
N ILE A 505 -2.86 -22.16 0.97
CA ILE A 505 -2.38 -21.79 -0.37
C ILE A 505 -3.21 -22.55 -1.41
N ALA A 506 -3.80 -21.84 -2.36
CA ALA A 506 -4.44 -22.39 -3.54
C ALA A 506 -3.58 -22.09 -4.78
N ASP A 507 -2.92 -23.11 -5.32
CA ASP A 507 -2.15 -23.02 -6.57
C ASP A 507 -3.05 -23.35 -7.77
N LEU A 508 -3.30 -22.36 -8.63
CA LEU A 508 -4.24 -22.44 -9.75
C LEU A 508 -3.55 -22.41 -11.12
N ARG A 509 -2.24 -22.18 -11.17
CA ARG A 509 -1.54 -22.00 -12.46
C ARG A 509 -1.58 -23.30 -13.24
N ALA A 510 -2.01 -23.19 -14.51
CA ALA A 510 -2.16 -24.32 -15.43
C ALA A 510 -3.11 -25.44 -14.96
N GLN A 511 -3.91 -25.21 -13.90
CA GLN A 511 -4.87 -26.19 -13.40
C GLN A 511 -6.17 -26.19 -14.22
N SER A 512 -6.90 -27.31 -14.19
CA SER A 512 -8.26 -27.39 -14.76
C SER A 512 -9.25 -26.58 -13.93
N ASP A 513 -10.45 -26.30 -14.46
CA ASP A 513 -11.47 -25.59 -13.68
C ASP A 513 -11.93 -26.35 -12.46
N GLU A 514 -12.02 -27.68 -12.55
CA GLU A 514 -12.39 -28.52 -11.41
C GLU A 514 -11.32 -28.44 -10.32
N ASP A 515 -10.05 -28.56 -10.70
CA ASP A 515 -8.93 -28.50 -9.75
C ASP A 515 -8.83 -27.10 -9.10
N CYS A 516 -9.09 -26.03 -9.86
CA CYS A 516 -9.15 -24.69 -9.29
C CYS A 516 -10.27 -24.53 -8.28
N ILE A 517 -11.46 -25.05 -8.56
CA ILE A 517 -12.59 -25.02 -7.63
C ILE A 517 -12.23 -25.77 -6.36
N ILE A 518 -11.60 -26.95 -6.48
CA ILE A 518 -11.16 -27.75 -5.34
C ILE A 518 -10.12 -26.99 -4.51
N ALA A 519 -9.10 -26.40 -5.13
CA ALA A 519 -8.07 -25.64 -4.44
C ALA A 519 -8.63 -24.41 -3.73
N MET A 520 -9.48 -23.63 -4.41
CA MET A 520 -10.12 -22.44 -3.83
C MET A 520 -11.09 -22.80 -2.71
N ALA A 521 -11.87 -23.88 -2.85
CA ALA A 521 -12.74 -24.35 -1.78
C ALA A 521 -11.95 -24.89 -0.58
N GLY A 522 -10.73 -25.41 -0.80
CA GLY A 522 -9.86 -25.93 0.26
C GLY A 522 -9.29 -24.86 1.17
N ILE A 523 -9.20 -23.62 0.69
CA ILE A 523 -8.85 -22.47 1.52
C ILE A 523 -10.09 -21.72 2.02
N ALA A 524 -11.31 -22.10 1.63
CA ALA A 524 -12.50 -21.40 2.12
C ALA A 524 -12.76 -21.59 3.62
N ASP A 525 -13.31 -20.56 4.26
CA ASP A 525 -13.89 -20.68 5.60
C ASP A 525 -14.97 -21.77 5.58
N ALA A 526 -14.90 -22.68 6.56
CA ALA A 526 -15.70 -23.89 6.61
C ALA A 526 -17.21 -23.62 6.57
N ARG A 527 -17.67 -22.44 7.02
CA ARG A 527 -19.09 -22.02 6.97
C ARG A 527 -19.60 -21.83 5.54
N PHE A 528 -18.70 -21.54 4.59
CA PHE A 528 -19.04 -21.16 3.22
C PHE A 528 -18.55 -22.15 2.15
N ALA A 529 -17.68 -23.11 2.50
CA ALA A 529 -17.16 -24.10 1.58
C ALA A 529 -18.26 -24.97 0.93
N ALA A 530 -19.19 -25.52 1.73
CA ALA A 530 -20.24 -26.40 1.20
C ALA A 530 -21.19 -25.68 0.21
N PRO A 531 -21.75 -24.49 0.51
CA PRO A 531 -22.52 -23.73 -0.47
C PRO A 531 -21.77 -23.46 -1.79
N LEU A 532 -20.46 -23.17 -1.73
CA LEU A 532 -19.64 -22.93 -2.92
C LEU A 532 -19.50 -24.20 -3.79
N LEU A 533 -19.26 -25.35 -3.17
CA LEU A 533 -19.17 -26.65 -3.85
C LEU A 533 -20.51 -27.05 -4.48
N GLU A 534 -21.63 -26.80 -3.80
CA GLU A 534 -22.96 -27.09 -4.36
C GLU A 534 -23.27 -26.22 -5.58
N GLN A 535 -22.89 -24.94 -5.57
CA GLN A 535 -22.98 -24.07 -6.75
C GLN A 535 -22.12 -24.61 -7.90
N ALA A 536 -20.91 -25.07 -7.61
CA ALA A 536 -20.01 -25.65 -8.62
C ALA A 536 -20.56 -26.95 -9.23
N LYS A 537 -21.16 -27.83 -8.42
CA LYS A 537 -21.82 -29.07 -8.88
C LYS A 537 -23.06 -28.75 -9.73
N ALA A 538 -23.88 -27.80 -9.28
CA ALA A 538 -25.06 -27.36 -10.01
C ALA A 538 -24.70 -26.78 -11.40
N ALA A 539 -23.55 -26.09 -11.49
CA ALA A 539 -23.03 -25.55 -12.75
C ALA A 539 -22.31 -26.60 -13.63
N GLY A 540 -22.17 -27.85 -13.18
CA GLY A 540 -21.46 -28.90 -13.92
C GLY A 540 -19.94 -28.67 -14.00
N LYS A 541 -19.38 -27.86 -13.09
CA LYS A 541 -17.94 -27.53 -13.03
C LYS A 541 -17.18 -28.34 -11.98
N LEU A 542 -17.90 -29.08 -11.15
CA LEU A 542 -17.36 -30.01 -10.16
C LEU A 542 -18.12 -31.34 -10.25
N ARG A 543 -17.39 -32.46 -10.24
CA ARG A 543 -17.96 -33.80 -10.25
C ARG A 543 -18.86 -34.03 -9.03
N ARG A 544 -19.96 -34.74 -9.25
CA ARG A 544 -21.03 -34.91 -8.26
C ARG A 544 -20.58 -35.70 -7.02
N ASP A 545 -19.65 -36.63 -7.22
CA ASP A 545 -19.07 -37.50 -6.20
C ASP A 545 -17.91 -36.88 -5.43
N PHE A 546 -17.50 -35.64 -5.76
CA PHE A 546 -16.49 -34.94 -4.98
C PHE A 546 -16.98 -34.72 -3.54
N ALA A 547 -16.17 -35.19 -2.59
CA ALA A 547 -16.33 -34.99 -1.16
C ALA A 547 -15.13 -34.21 -0.61
N ALA A 548 -15.41 -33.13 0.11
CA ALA A 548 -14.39 -32.32 0.75
C ALA A 548 -13.61 -33.14 1.80
N PRO A 549 -12.27 -33.08 1.82
CA PRO A 549 -11.46 -33.66 2.88
C PRO A 549 -11.86 -33.17 4.28
N ALA A 550 -11.82 -34.06 5.28
CA ALA A 550 -12.26 -33.75 6.64
C ALA A 550 -11.50 -32.56 7.28
N HIS A 551 -10.23 -32.38 6.91
CA HIS A 551 -9.40 -31.32 7.48
C HIS A 551 -9.86 -29.90 7.12
N TRP A 552 -10.66 -29.71 6.04
CA TRP A 552 -11.24 -28.41 5.68
C TRP A 552 -12.21 -27.88 6.75
N GLN A 553 -12.77 -28.77 7.59
CA GLN A 553 -13.63 -28.35 8.71
C GLN A 553 -12.87 -27.54 9.77
N ARG A 554 -11.53 -27.57 9.75
CA ARG A 554 -10.68 -26.77 10.63
C ARG A 554 -10.55 -25.31 10.19
N ASN A 555 -10.99 -24.96 8.97
CA ASN A 555 -10.91 -23.61 8.43
C ASN A 555 -11.91 -22.68 9.12
N THR A 556 -11.65 -22.35 10.38
CA THR A 556 -12.49 -21.53 11.24
C THR A 556 -11.66 -20.49 11.99
N PRO A 557 -12.21 -19.29 12.27
CA PRO A 557 -11.50 -18.28 13.05
C PRO A 557 -11.10 -18.78 14.45
N GLN A 558 -11.87 -19.69 15.04
CA GLN A 558 -11.59 -20.26 16.35
C GLN A 558 -10.35 -21.14 16.34
N HIS A 559 -10.23 -22.02 15.34
CA HIS A 559 -9.06 -22.88 15.21
C HIS A 559 -7.80 -22.06 14.95
N LEU A 560 -7.90 -21.07 14.06
CA LEU A 560 -6.80 -20.14 13.77
C LEU A 560 -6.33 -19.41 15.04
N ALA A 561 -7.25 -18.82 15.80
CA ALA A 561 -6.92 -18.12 17.04
C ALA A 561 -6.26 -19.07 18.08
N GLN A 562 -6.73 -20.31 18.19
CA GLN A 562 -6.12 -21.32 19.07
C GLN A 562 -4.71 -21.70 18.64
N ALA A 563 -4.47 -21.85 17.32
CA ALA A 563 -3.16 -22.17 16.77
C ALA A 563 -2.14 -21.05 17.01
N LEU A 564 -2.58 -19.79 16.91
CA LEU A 564 -1.70 -18.62 17.05
C LEU A 564 -1.57 -18.08 18.48
N ALA A 565 -2.48 -18.43 19.39
CA ALA A 565 -2.48 -17.93 20.77
C ALA A 565 -1.14 -18.08 21.53
N PRO A 566 -0.40 -19.20 21.45
CA PRO A 566 0.91 -19.32 22.12
C PRO A 566 1.92 -18.27 21.65
N PHE A 567 1.93 -17.98 20.34
CA PHE A 567 2.85 -17.05 19.70
C PHE A 567 2.44 -15.58 19.85
N ARG A 568 1.16 -15.33 20.12
CA ARG A 568 0.70 -14.04 20.65
C ARG A 568 1.22 -13.82 22.07
N GLY A 569 1.15 -14.85 22.91
CA GLY A 569 1.52 -14.78 24.33
C GLY A 569 3.03 -14.59 24.56
N ASP A 570 3.89 -15.17 23.73
CA ASP A 570 5.35 -15.05 23.85
C ASP A 570 5.96 -13.88 23.08
N GLY A 571 5.15 -13.11 22.34
CA GLY A 571 5.59 -11.95 21.56
C GLY A 571 6.18 -12.28 20.18
N THR A 572 6.15 -13.55 19.74
CA THR A 572 6.55 -13.95 18.38
C THR A 572 5.68 -13.26 17.31
N LEU A 573 4.39 -13.06 17.59
CA LEU A 573 3.42 -12.39 16.72
C LEU A 573 2.82 -11.15 17.41
N PRO A 574 3.59 -10.04 17.52
CA PRO A 574 3.15 -8.83 18.24
C PRO A 574 2.00 -8.12 17.51
N ASP A 575 1.29 -7.20 18.16
CA ASP A 575 0.25 -6.40 17.46
C ASP A 575 0.86 -5.53 16.35
N TYR A 576 2.05 -4.97 16.59
CA TYR A 576 2.72 -4.01 15.71
C TYR A 576 4.12 -4.51 15.35
N PRO A 577 4.25 -5.50 14.45
CA PRO A 577 5.54 -6.13 14.14
C PRO A 577 6.53 -5.17 13.48
N LEU A 578 6.03 -4.11 12.84
CA LEU A 578 6.86 -3.11 12.17
C LEU A 578 6.98 -1.80 12.97
N GLY A 579 6.76 -1.86 14.29
CA GLY A 579 6.67 -0.68 15.16
C GLY A 579 5.29 -0.01 15.11
N SER A 580 5.07 1.01 15.95
CA SER A 580 3.77 1.63 16.18
C SER A 580 3.86 3.16 16.20
N ASP A 581 2.86 3.82 15.61
CA ASP A 581 2.71 5.28 15.69
C ASP A 581 1.93 5.71 16.95
N PHE A 582 1.44 4.74 17.72
CA PHE A 582 0.67 4.93 18.95
C PHE A 582 1.57 4.82 20.18
N THR A 583 1.39 5.73 21.14
CA THR A 583 1.94 5.60 22.49
C THR A 583 1.39 4.35 23.18
N ASP A 584 2.06 3.85 24.22
CA ASP A 584 1.58 2.69 24.99
C ASP A 584 0.15 2.86 25.52
N THR A 585 -0.22 4.09 25.90
CA THR A 585 -1.58 4.43 26.32
C THR A 585 -2.56 4.32 25.15
N GLU A 586 -2.18 4.84 23.97
CA GLU A 586 -3.01 4.74 22.77
C GLU A 586 -3.16 3.31 22.28
N GLN A 587 -2.13 2.46 22.35
CA GLN A 587 -2.22 1.05 21.99
C GLN A 587 -3.23 0.31 22.88
N ARG A 588 -3.19 0.54 24.20
CA ARG A 588 -4.19 -0.01 25.14
C ARG A 588 -5.59 0.50 24.84
N LEU A 589 -5.73 1.78 24.49
CA LEU A 589 -7.01 2.37 24.08
C LEU A 589 -7.53 1.78 22.77
N VAL A 590 -6.69 1.54 21.75
CA VAL A 590 -7.09 0.90 20.49
C VAL A 590 -7.67 -0.49 20.75
N ARG A 591 -7.01 -1.31 21.58
CA ARG A 591 -7.51 -2.63 21.99
C ARG A 591 -8.86 -2.52 22.70
N ALA A 592 -8.96 -1.62 23.69
CA ALA A 592 -10.19 -1.38 24.43
C ALA A 592 -11.35 -0.90 23.53
N LEU A 593 -11.10 0.04 22.61
CA LEU A 593 -12.11 0.55 21.69
C LEU A 593 -12.55 -0.50 20.68
N THR A 594 -11.64 -1.34 20.21
CA THR A 594 -11.95 -2.48 19.32
C THR A 594 -12.85 -3.49 20.04
N TRP A 595 -12.54 -3.81 21.30
CA TRP A 595 -13.38 -4.67 22.14
C TRP A 595 -14.77 -4.05 22.37
N LEU A 596 -14.84 -2.75 22.64
CA LEU A 596 -16.13 -2.05 22.79
C LEU A 596 -16.95 -2.08 21.51
N LYS A 597 -16.32 -1.85 20.36
CA LYS A 597 -17.00 -1.89 19.07
C LYS A 597 -17.61 -3.27 18.82
N ALA A 598 -16.85 -4.34 19.04
CA ALA A 598 -17.34 -5.71 18.95
C ALA A 598 -18.49 -5.98 19.94
N GLY A 599 -18.34 -5.56 21.21
CA GLY A 599 -19.35 -5.75 22.25
C GLY A 599 -20.62 -4.92 22.07
N THR A 600 -20.58 -3.85 21.27
CA THR A 600 -21.70 -2.92 21.06
C THR A 600 -22.30 -2.97 19.65
N GLY A 601 -21.83 -3.89 18.80
CA GLY A 601 -22.29 -4.04 17.42
C GLY A 601 -23.75 -4.50 17.27
N THR A 602 -24.34 -5.10 18.29
CA THR A 602 -25.76 -5.51 18.31
C THR A 602 -26.55 -4.78 19.39
N ARG A 603 -27.87 -4.65 19.23
CA ARG A 603 -28.75 -4.01 20.25
C ARG A 603 -28.62 -4.71 21.61
N GLY A 604 -28.64 -6.05 21.62
CA GLY A 604 -28.47 -6.85 22.84
C GLY A 604 -27.06 -6.76 23.43
N GLY A 605 -26.02 -6.81 22.59
CA GLY A 605 -24.63 -6.62 23.02
C GLY A 605 -24.41 -5.24 23.65
N LYS A 606 -24.94 -4.20 23.02
CA LYS A 606 -24.87 -2.81 23.53
C LYS A 606 -25.51 -2.68 24.91
N LEU A 607 -26.74 -3.18 25.10
CA LEU A 607 -27.41 -3.15 26.41
C LEU A 607 -26.61 -3.89 27.47
N ARG A 608 -26.09 -5.08 27.16
CA ARG A 608 -25.27 -5.89 28.07
C ARG A 608 -23.98 -5.18 28.45
N THR A 609 -23.29 -4.59 27.48
CA THR A 609 -22.02 -3.88 27.70
C THR A 609 -22.23 -2.62 28.53
N VAL A 610 -23.30 -1.86 28.26
CA VAL A 610 -23.68 -0.68 29.06
C VAL A 610 -24.04 -1.08 30.49
N ALA A 611 -24.87 -2.11 30.69
CA ALA A 611 -25.22 -2.59 32.02
C ALA A 611 -23.97 -3.03 32.79
N ARG A 612 -23.08 -3.83 32.17
CA ARG A 612 -21.79 -4.21 32.76
C ARG A 612 -20.98 -2.98 33.17
N ALA A 613 -20.87 -1.98 32.31
CA ALA A 613 -20.09 -0.77 32.60
C ALA A 613 -20.66 0.08 33.74
N VAL A 614 -21.99 0.08 33.90
CA VAL A 614 -22.68 0.81 35.00
C VAL A 614 -22.47 0.10 36.34
N PHE A 615 -22.48 -1.23 36.36
CA PHE A 615 -22.37 -2.01 37.60
C PHE A 615 -20.94 -2.46 37.95
N SER A 616 -19.99 -2.37 37.02
CA SER A 616 -18.59 -2.75 37.25
C SER A 616 -17.84 -1.71 38.09
N ARG A 617 -17.18 -2.16 39.17
CA ARG A 617 -16.17 -1.39 39.90
C ARG A 617 -14.78 -1.72 39.36
N THR A 618 -14.37 -0.99 38.34
CA THR A 618 -13.09 -1.21 37.64
C THR A 618 -12.04 -0.20 38.13
N PRO A 619 -10.76 -0.59 38.28
CA PRO A 619 -9.68 0.33 38.63
C PRO A 619 -9.61 1.55 37.71
N VAL A 620 -9.17 2.69 38.24
CA VAL A 620 -9.07 3.94 37.48
C VAL A 620 -7.74 3.96 36.72
N ASP A 621 -7.82 3.94 35.40
CA ASP A 621 -6.70 4.32 34.53
C ASP A 621 -6.79 5.82 34.21
N ALA A 622 -6.22 6.64 35.10
CA ALA A 622 -6.28 8.10 34.97
C ALA A 622 -5.58 8.60 33.70
N ILE A 623 -4.50 7.93 33.28
CA ILE A 623 -3.73 8.31 32.09
C ILE A 623 -4.56 8.09 30.82
N ALA A 624 -5.17 6.91 30.69
CA ALA A 624 -6.00 6.59 29.53
C ALA A 624 -7.26 7.46 29.48
N LEU A 625 -7.89 7.74 30.64
CA LEU A 625 -9.05 8.64 30.70
C LEU A 625 -8.68 10.08 30.36
N ARG A 626 -7.54 10.59 30.84
CA ARG A 626 -7.03 11.92 30.46
C ARG A 626 -6.76 11.98 28.96
N ARG A 627 -6.14 10.95 28.39
CA ARG A 627 -5.88 10.85 26.93
C ARG A 627 -7.18 10.88 26.12
N MET A 628 -8.29 10.39 26.66
CA MET A 628 -9.61 10.40 26.03
C MET A 628 -10.46 11.64 26.39
N ASP A 629 -9.92 12.59 27.16
CA ASP A 629 -10.66 13.73 27.71
C ASP A 629 -11.89 13.29 28.55
N LEU A 630 -11.68 12.30 29.43
CA LEU A 630 -12.69 11.66 30.28
C LEU A 630 -12.23 11.50 31.73
N GLU A 631 -11.18 12.21 32.16
CA GLU A 631 -10.71 12.22 33.55
C GLU A 631 -11.70 12.96 34.47
N ALA A 632 -12.26 14.08 33.98
CA ALA A 632 -13.27 14.88 34.66
C ALA A 632 -14.55 15.02 33.80
N PRO A 633 -15.31 13.92 33.61
CA PRO A 633 -16.47 13.90 32.70
C PRO A 633 -17.57 14.89 33.14
N ARG A 634 -18.14 15.60 32.18
CA ARG A 634 -19.21 16.58 32.33
C ARG A 634 -20.52 16.01 31.80
N GLY A 635 -21.50 15.86 32.68
CA GLY A 635 -22.83 15.37 32.33
C GLY A 635 -22.91 13.86 32.07
N ILE A 636 -24.13 13.37 31.87
CA ILE A 636 -24.46 11.95 31.90
C ILE A 636 -23.75 11.16 30.78
N GLY A 637 -23.63 11.75 29.59
CA GLY A 637 -23.01 11.12 28.41
C GLY A 637 -21.53 10.81 28.63
N GLU A 638 -20.74 11.78 29.08
CA GLU A 638 -19.31 11.59 29.32
C GLU A 638 -19.06 10.64 30.50
N HIS A 639 -19.90 10.68 31.55
CA HIS A 639 -19.82 9.70 32.63
C HIS A 639 -20.01 8.27 32.14
N LEU A 640 -20.96 8.05 31.23
CA LEU A 640 -21.17 6.73 30.61
C LEU A 640 -19.97 6.34 29.73
N MET A 641 -19.45 7.25 28.90
CA MET A 641 -18.26 7.01 28.08
C MET A 641 -17.05 6.63 28.92
N ALA A 642 -16.78 7.35 30.02
CA ALA A 642 -15.70 7.05 30.95
C ALA A 642 -15.85 5.65 31.56
N ARG A 643 -17.07 5.25 31.94
CA ARG A 643 -17.35 3.89 32.45
C ARG A 643 -17.12 2.82 31.39
N LEU A 644 -17.55 3.06 30.15
CA LEU A 644 -17.32 2.14 29.03
C LEU A 644 -15.83 1.93 28.76
N VAL A 645 -15.05 3.02 28.72
CA VAL A 645 -13.59 2.96 28.53
C VAL A 645 -12.91 2.19 29.66
N ARG A 646 -13.29 2.43 30.92
CA ARG A 646 -12.77 1.68 32.07
C ARG A 646 -13.06 0.19 31.97
N LEU A 647 -14.31 -0.17 31.68
CA LEU A 647 -14.70 -1.58 31.50
C LEU A 647 -13.83 -2.22 30.42
N ALA A 648 -13.69 -1.55 29.27
CA ALA A 648 -12.97 -2.08 28.13
C ALA A 648 -11.47 -2.26 28.40
N LEU A 649 -10.83 -1.29 29.04
CA LEU A 649 -9.43 -1.39 29.44
C LEU A 649 -9.20 -2.59 30.37
N ALA A 650 -10.09 -2.86 31.32
CA ALA A 650 -9.93 -4.02 32.20
C ALA A 650 -10.26 -5.37 31.54
N GLN A 651 -11.01 -5.39 30.44
CA GLN A 651 -11.26 -6.62 29.68
C GLN A 651 -10.14 -6.92 28.67
N THR A 652 -9.28 -5.95 28.40
CA THR A 652 -8.20 -6.03 27.39
C THR A 652 -6.81 -5.83 27.98
N ALA A 653 -6.71 -5.83 29.30
CA ALA A 653 -5.48 -5.66 30.08
C ALA A 653 -4.63 -6.93 30.09
#